data_AF-A0A8J3BMA0-F1
#
_entry.id   AF-A0A8J3BMA0-F1
#
_cell.length_a   1.000
_cell.length_b   1.000
_cell.length_c   1.000
_cell.angle_alpha   90.00
_cell.angle_beta   90.00
_cell.angle_gamma   90.00
#
_symmetry.space_group_name_H-M   'P 1'
#
loop_
_entity.id
_entity.type
_entity.pdbx_description
1 polymer ?
#
loop_
_entity_poly.entity_id
_entity_poly.type
_entity_poly.pdbx_seq_one_letter_code
_entity_poly.pdbx_strand_id
1 'polypeptide(L)'
;MTKKITLIKSLSVVVTLFCAANFGFGQCGIETATWDGTNWNWTGGIAQNTVPTIGNTISVIINGDYDTSVGGFQTSFGACSLTVTNNATLDVKNNTYVEVQNDITVDAGSTFFVQPYGAVVQINDVATVTDNGIIRVIKTTAPLGAWYEYTYWSSPVSGETIGNGLFESEVSRRYLFNAQNFLDATAESNNDNTPVAGQDDIDDNGDDWQWVDGTTTMEPGVGYAATHDPNVFIFPGVGYDYDFQGPFNNGIITVTIYRNDSELNDINWNLIGNPYPSAISANSFLAANTEVDQNVVSTKSSTGAIFFWSQNTAPSSTANGNQAYNFSDGDYAVINGASEIAGGDGLTPNRYIPSGQAFFVAMSNSGGTNIGGDIWTSDVVFNNSMRVKGATDNSQFFKSSNTKGTSSANKLWVNLISDNGVFNQTCIAYLNNATNMDDGMYYDAPKNVSAGTSAILYTTIEDSNKKFAIQGKAASSINTDEVINLGFKTSIDVPTLYTLSVAKKEGGFLTNNPIYLKDNLTNTLHDLTSCDYTFTSEVGEFNKRFEIVFSNKALATDDFNLDDSALKISQIGDSQVRFKASSNLTIKTVSIFDLLGRQLYALSGSHNEETYNLPKLKNAVFIAKVKLSNGSSITKKGILK
;
A
#
# COMPACT_ATOMS: atom_id res chain seq x y z
N MET A 1 -0.51 20.17 39.05
CA MET A 1 0.26 19.50 37.97
C MET A 1 -0.07 20.03 36.57
N THR A 2 -1.21 20.70 36.37
CA THR A 2 -1.70 21.15 35.05
C THR A 2 -0.97 22.35 34.45
N LYS A 3 -0.30 23.20 35.25
CA LYS A 3 0.52 24.33 34.74
C LYS A 3 1.94 23.97 34.28
N LYS A 4 2.44 22.77 34.62
CA LYS A 4 3.80 22.32 34.22
C LYS A 4 3.83 21.70 32.82
N ILE A 5 2.70 21.20 32.32
CA ILE A 5 2.59 20.54 31.01
C ILE A 5 2.46 21.56 29.88
N THR A 6 1.79 22.69 30.11
CA THR A 6 1.70 23.78 29.13
C THR A 6 3.06 24.45 28.87
N LEU A 7 3.91 24.56 29.90
CA LEU A 7 5.24 25.16 29.78
C LEU A 7 6.21 24.31 28.96
N ILE A 8 6.05 22.97 28.94
CA ILE A 8 6.91 22.03 28.21
C ILE A 8 6.54 21.98 26.72
N LYS A 9 5.26 22.14 26.36
CA LYS A 9 4.82 22.29 24.96
C LYS A 9 5.31 23.61 24.35
N SER A 10 5.26 24.72 25.10
CA SER A 10 5.81 26.01 24.64
C SER A 10 7.34 26.03 24.57
N LEU A 11 8.04 25.28 25.42
CA LEU A 11 9.50 25.22 25.40
C LEU A 11 10.04 24.34 24.26
N SER A 12 9.33 23.29 23.84
CA SER A 12 9.68 22.56 22.60
C SER A 12 9.54 23.45 21.36
N VAL A 13 8.47 24.24 21.26
CA VAL A 13 8.29 25.18 20.13
C VAL A 13 9.37 26.27 20.10
N VAL A 14 9.79 26.79 21.25
CA VAL A 14 10.84 27.80 21.34
C VAL A 14 12.24 27.22 21.11
N VAL A 15 12.50 25.96 21.50
CA VAL A 15 13.77 25.27 21.23
C VAL A 15 13.88 24.85 19.76
N THR A 16 12.79 24.51 19.08
CA THR A 16 12.80 24.28 17.63
C THR A 16 13.01 25.60 16.86
N LEU A 17 12.47 26.73 17.33
CA LEU A 17 12.73 28.05 16.74
C LEU A 17 14.18 28.54 16.96
N PHE A 18 14.81 28.22 18.10
CA PHE A 18 16.19 28.66 18.39
C PHE A 18 17.28 27.73 17.81
N CYS A 19 16.99 26.44 17.62
CA CYS A 19 17.94 25.52 16.94
C CYS A 19 17.92 25.67 15.42
N ALA A 20 16.81 26.09 14.81
CA ALA A 20 16.72 26.37 13.37
C ALA A 20 17.65 27.52 12.91
N ALA A 21 18.08 28.39 13.84
CA ALA A 21 18.96 29.51 13.51
C ALA A 21 20.45 29.14 13.41
N ASN A 22 20.88 27.94 13.83
CA ASN A 22 22.32 27.62 13.94
C ASN A 22 22.77 26.28 13.35
N PHE A 23 21.89 25.50 12.71
CA PHE A 23 22.27 24.30 11.98
C PHE A 23 21.56 24.22 10.63
N GLY A 24 22.17 24.87 9.62
CA GLY A 24 22.11 24.54 8.19
C GLY A 24 20.80 24.01 7.59
N PHE A 25 19.73 24.82 7.59
CA PHE A 25 18.73 24.78 6.52
C PHE A 25 19.07 25.89 5.51
N GLY A 26 19.04 25.56 4.21
CA GLY A 26 19.65 26.30 3.11
C GLY A 26 19.70 27.82 3.27
N GLN A 27 20.86 28.35 3.62
CA GLN A 27 21.10 29.79 3.62
C GLN A 27 20.96 30.27 2.18
N CYS A 28 20.02 31.18 1.94
CA CYS A 28 19.92 31.86 0.67
C CYS A 28 21.24 32.57 0.36
N GLY A 29 21.64 32.54 -0.90
CA GLY A 29 22.76 33.33 -1.38
C GLY A 29 22.44 34.83 -1.32
N ILE A 30 23.38 35.63 -1.82
CA ILE A 30 23.25 37.10 -1.88
C ILE A 30 23.08 37.62 -3.31
N GLU A 31 23.13 36.72 -4.31
CA GLU A 31 23.14 37.08 -5.73
C GLU A 31 21.79 36.86 -6.40
N THR A 32 21.46 37.71 -7.35
CA THR A 32 20.26 37.59 -8.18
C THR A 32 20.60 36.94 -9.50
N ALA A 33 19.79 35.96 -9.93
CA ALA A 33 19.84 35.38 -11.26
C ALA A 33 18.64 35.85 -12.07
N THR A 34 18.87 36.46 -13.23
CA THR A 34 17.81 36.93 -14.13
C THR A 34 17.86 36.20 -15.46
N TRP A 35 16.79 35.50 -15.83
CA TRP A 35 16.63 34.96 -17.17
C TRP A 35 16.08 36.05 -18.10
N ASP A 36 16.78 36.34 -19.19
CA ASP A 36 16.41 37.38 -20.16
C ASP A 36 15.67 36.85 -21.42
N GLY A 37 15.33 35.56 -21.44
CA GLY A 37 14.81 34.87 -22.63
C GLY A 37 15.87 34.05 -23.37
N THR A 38 17.15 34.22 -23.07
CA THR A 38 18.25 33.48 -23.73
C THR A 38 19.36 33.06 -22.77
N ASN A 39 19.67 33.87 -21.77
CA ASN A 39 20.80 33.68 -20.87
C ASN A 39 20.41 33.91 -19.39
N TRP A 40 21.10 33.20 -18.50
CA TRP A 40 21.07 33.51 -17.06
C TRP A 40 22.09 34.58 -16.74
N ASN A 41 21.60 35.78 -16.42
CA ASN A 41 22.42 36.91 -16.02
C ASN A 41 22.54 36.98 -14.49
N TRP A 42 23.77 36.96 -13.98
CA TRP A 42 24.04 36.94 -12.54
C TRP A 42 24.64 38.23 -12.02
N THR A 43 24.23 38.62 -10.80
CA THR A 43 24.98 39.59 -9.99
C THR A 43 26.13 38.90 -9.24
N GLY A 44 27.16 39.67 -8.88
CA GLY A 44 28.22 39.31 -7.92
C GLY A 44 29.05 38.06 -8.20
N GLY A 45 29.43 37.89 -9.47
CA GLY A 45 30.61 37.10 -9.85
C GLY A 45 30.34 35.62 -10.11
N ILE A 46 29.11 35.13 -9.96
CA ILE A 46 28.70 33.84 -10.53
C ILE A 46 28.78 33.93 -12.06
N ALA A 47 29.31 32.89 -12.69
CA ALA A 47 29.46 32.85 -14.14
C ALA A 47 28.09 32.98 -14.81
N GLN A 48 28.00 33.81 -15.86
CA GLN A 48 26.80 33.91 -16.68
C GLN A 48 26.42 32.52 -17.22
N ASN A 49 25.13 32.27 -17.41
CA ASN A 49 24.56 30.98 -17.83
C ASN A 49 24.71 29.83 -16.83
N THR A 50 25.14 30.11 -15.59
CA THR A 50 25.01 29.14 -14.50
C THR A 50 23.52 28.99 -14.13
N VAL A 51 23.02 27.75 -14.03
CA VAL A 51 21.65 27.47 -13.60
C VAL A 51 21.49 27.84 -12.12
N PRO A 52 20.44 28.58 -11.73
CA PRO A 52 20.26 28.96 -10.33
C PRO A 52 19.91 27.78 -9.44
N THR A 53 20.42 27.85 -8.21
CA THR A 53 20.10 26.96 -7.11
C THR A 53 19.75 27.79 -5.87
N ILE A 54 19.04 27.19 -4.91
CA ILE A 54 18.63 27.89 -3.68
C ILE A 54 19.84 28.49 -2.96
N GLY A 55 20.92 27.73 -2.78
CA GLY A 55 22.10 28.17 -2.01
C GLY A 55 22.90 29.30 -2.66
N ASN A 56 22.72 29.52 -3.96
CA ASN A 56 23.47 30.53 -4.71
C ASN A 56 22.67 31.84 -4.88
N THR A 57 21.36 31.82 -4.64
CA THR A 57 20.47 32.92 -4.99
C THR A 57 19.89 33.62 -3.77
N ILE A 58 19.72 34.94 -3.85
CA ILE A 58 18.74 35.68 -3.05
C ILE A 58 17.39 35.71 -3.75
N SER A 59 17.41 35.83 -5.08
CA SER A 59 16.20 35.84 -5.92
C SER A 59 16.51 35.35 -7.33
N VAL A 60 15.51 34.72 -7.94
CA VAL A 60 15.47 34.39 -9.36
C VAL A 60 14.37 35.23 -10.01
N ILE A 61 14.71 35.90 -11.11
CA ILE A 61 13.79 36.71 -11.90
C ILE A 61 13.67 36.10 -13.29
N ILE A 62 12.47 35.69 -13.68
CA ILE A 62 12.13 35.29 -15.04
C ILE A 62 11.60 36.54 -15.76
N ASN A 63 12.46 37.16 -16.58
CA ASN A 63 12.19 38.42 -17.27
C ASN A 63 11.98 38.25 -18.79
N GLY A 64 12.16 37.03 -19.30
CA GLY A 64 11.77 36.57 -20.63
C GLY A 64 11.27 35.13 -20.56
N ASP A 65 10.67 34.61 -21.63
CA ASP A 65 10.06 33.28 -21.61
C ASP A 65 11.08 32.19 -21.25
N TYR A 66 10.71 31.32 -20.30
CA TYR A 66 11.52 30.22 -19.83
C TYR A 66 10.75 28.91 -19.91
N ASP A 67 11.26 27.97 -20.68
CA ASP A 67 10.76 26.61 -20.79
C ASP A 67 11.77 25.67 -20.12
N THR A 68 11.33 24.99 -19.06
CA THR A 68 12.19 24.06 -18.30
C THR A 68 12.54 22.79 -19.08
N SER A 69 12.22 22.64 -20.37
CA SER A 69 12.66 21.53 -21.23
C SER A 69 13.73 21.91 -22.27
N VAL A 70 13.91 23.19 -22.57
CA VAL A 70 14.76 23.65 -23.70
C VAL A 70 16.11 24.25 -23.23
N GLY A 71 16.26 24.58 -21.95
CA GLY A 71 17.44 25.26 -21.36
C GLY A 71 18.79 24.52 -21.30
N GLY A 72 19.04 23.44 -22.05
CA GLY A 72 20.31 22.72 -22.07
C GLY A 72 20.47 21.64 -20.98
N PHE A 73 21.70 21.37 -20.52
CA PHE A 73 22.03 20.13 -19.77
C PHE A 73 21.38 19.98 -18.39
N GLN A 74 20.82 21.05 -17.80
CA GLN A 74 19.85 21.00 -16.69
C GLN A 74 18.91 22.19 -16.78
N THR A 75 17.63 21.91 -16.58
CA THR A 75 16.53 22.68 -17.17
C THR A 75 15.45 22.96 -16.11
N SER A 76 15.54 22.26 -14.99
CA SER A 76 14.97 22.60 -13.68
C SER A 76 15.94 23.48 -12.89
N PHE A 77 15.42 24.34 -12.00
CA PHE A 77 16.26 25.22 -11.20
C PHE A 77 15.74 25.40 -9.77
N GLY A 78 16.61 25.92 -8.90
CA GLY A 78 16.27 26.29 -7.53
C GLY A 78 16.41 27.79 -7.29
N ALA A 79 15.54 28.35 -6.46
CA ALA A 79 15.51 29.78 -6.17
C ALA A 79 15.27 30.04 -4.68
N CYS A 80 15.95 31.01 -4.09
CA CYS A 80 15.58 31.44 -2.74
C CYS A 80 14.20 32.14 -2.73
N SER A 81 13.94 32.99 -3.72
CA SER A 81 12.64 33.60 -4.02
C SER A 81 12.50 33.67 -5.55
N LEU A 82 11.27 33.67 -6.06
CA LEU A 82 11.01 33.67 -7.50
C LEU A 82 10.06 34.80 -7.90
N THR A 83 10.40 35.51 -8.96
CA THR A 83 9.54 36.50 -9.59
C THR A 83 9.43 36.23 -11.09
N VAL A 84 8.22 36.12 -11.63
CA VAL A 84 7.94 36.09 -13.08
C VAL A 84 7.36 37.45 -13.46
N THR A 85 8.02 38.15 -14.38
CA THR A 85 7.73 39.56 -14.68
C THR A 85 7.87 39.88 -16.17
N ASN A 86 7.62 41.14 -16.54
CA ASN A 86 7.81 41.66 -17.89
C ASN A 86 7.04 40.90 -19.00
N ASN A 87 5.82 40.46 -18.69
CA ASN A 87 4.99 39.63 -19.58
C ASN A 87 5.63 38.30 -19.99
N ALA A 88 6.65 37.83 -19.25
CA ALA A 88 7.26 36.54 -19.48
C ALA A 88 6.35 35.39 -19.07
N THR A 89 6.52 34.26 -19.75
CA THR A 89 5.94 32.96 -19.40
C THR A 89 7.02 32.06 -18.80
N LEU A 90 6.80 31.59 -17.57
CA LEU A 90 7.52 30.46 -17.01
C LEU A 90 6.69 29.19 -17.22
N ASP A 91 7.18 28.24 -18.02
CA ASP A 91 6.52 26.98 -18.32
C ASP A 91 7.32 25.80 -17.76
N VAL A 92 6.81 25.21 -16.68
CA VAL A 92 7.37 24.02 -16.03
C VAL A 92 6.85 22.78 -16.72
N LYS A 93 7.65 22.28 -17.67
CA LYS A 93 7.35 21.11 -18.48
C LYS A 93 7.33 19.80 -17.69
N ASN A 94 6.72 18.79 -18.31
CA ASN A 94 6.65 17.43 -17.79
C ASN A 94 8.03 16.90 -17.38
N ASN A 95 8.09 16.26 -16.22
CA ASN A 95 9.29 15.64 -15.65
C ASN A 95 10.42 16.62 -15.30
N THR A 96 10.07 17.89 -15.09
CA THR A 96 10.98 18.95 -14.65
C THR A 96 10.39 19.68 -13.45
N TYR A 97 11.20 20.48 -12.76
CA TYR A 97 10.75 21.18 -11.57
C TYR A 97 11.30 22.60 -11.43
N VAL A 98 10.61 23.37 -10.59
CA VAL A 98 11.12 24.61 -10.00
C VAL A 98 11.02 24.48 -8.49
N GLU A 99 12.14 24.61 -7.80
CA GLU A 99 12.19 24.58 -6.33
C GLU A 99 12.39 25.99 -5.78
N VAL A 100 11.54 26.42 -4.85
CA VAL A 100 11.60 27.77 -4.29
C VAL A 100 11.65 27.69 -2.76
N GLN A 101 12.66 28.32 -2.15
CA GLN A 101 12.77 28.32 -0.69
C GLN A 101 11.65 29.14 -0.05
N ASN A 102 11.38 30.34 -0.57
CA ASN A 102 10.44 31.31 0.00
C ASN A 102 9.34 31.69 -1.01
N ASP A 103 9.10 33.00 -1.18
CA ASP A 103 7.97 33.54 -1.90
C ASP A 103 8.07 33.38 -3.42
N ILE A 104 6.91 33.21 -4.06
CA ILE A 104 6.71 33.25 -5.50
C ILE A 104 5.81 34.46 -5.81
N THR A 105 6.19 35.28 -6.79
CA THR A 105 5.38 36.38 -7.31
C THR A 105 5.25 36.26 -8.82
N VAL A 106 4.02 36.35 -9.34
CA VAL A 106 3.74 36.46 -10.77
C VAL A 106 3.09 37.82 -11.01
N ASP A 107 3.81 38.70 -11.69
CA ASP A 107 3.36 40.07 -11.94
C ASP A 107 2.25 40.14 -12.99
N ALA A 108 1.51 41.25 -13.00
CA ALA A 108 0.48 41.49 -14.01
C ALA A 108 1.04 41.40 -15.44
N GLY A 109 0.36 40.63 -16.29
CA GLY A 109 0.76 40.35 -17.66
C GLY A 109 1.71 39.15 -17.82
N SER A 110 2.32 38.66 -16.73
CA SER A 110 3.16 37.46 -16.73
C SER A 110 2.36 36.20 -16.42
N THR A 111 2.94 35.05 -16.79
CA THR A 111 2.26 33.76 -16.69
C THR A 111 3.19 32.68 -16.12
N PHE A 112 2.66 31.81 -15.27
CA PHE A 112 3.36 30.65 -14.72
C PHE A 112 2.52 29.38 -14.94
N PHE A 113 2.97 28.52 -15.84
CA PHE A 113 2.35 27.24 -16.16
C PHE A 113 3.11 26.08 -15.53
N VAL A 114 2.34 25.10 -15.03
CA VAL A 114 2.83 23.79 -14.61
C VAL A 114 2.12 22.74 -15.44
N GLN A 115 2.87 22.04 -16.28
CA GLN A 115 2.36 20.95 -17.11
C GLN A 115 1.99 19.72 -16.25
N PRO A 116 1.19 18.75 -16.77
CA PRO A 116 0.66 17.60 -16.02
C PRO A 116 1.63 16.88 -15.08
N TYR A 117 2.89 16.74 -15.51
CA TYR A 117 3.96 16.06 -14.77
C TYR A 117 5.11 16.99 -14.38
N GLY A 118 4.92 18.31 -14.49
CA GLY A 118 5.82 19.32 -13.94
C GLY A 118 5.63 19.46 -12.43
N ALA A 119 6.60 20.03 -11.72
CA ALA A 119 6.50 20.22 -10.28
C ALA A 119 6.99 21.60 -9.83
N VAL A 120 6.20 22.28 -9.00
CA VAL A 120 6.66 23.44 -8.24
C VAL A 120 6.76 23.03 -6.78
N VAL A 121 7.95 23.10 -6.20
CA VAL A 121 8.21 22.67 -4.81
C VAL A 121 8.64 23.86 -3.99
N GLN A 122 7.75 24.34 -3.12
CA GLN A 122 8.13 25.33 -2.11
C GLN A 122 8.57 24.64 -0.82
N ILE A 123 9.62 25.18 -0.18
CA ILE A 123 10.25 24.58 1.00
C ILE A 123 9.73 25.21 2.30
N ASN A 124 9.61 26.53 2.34
CA ASN A 124 9.19 27.24 3.55
C ASN A 124 7.67 27.22 3.72
N ASP A 125 7.19 26.68 4.83
CA ASP A 125 5.75 26.59 5.12
C ASP A 125 5.07 27.96 5.27
N VAL A 126 5.81 29.02 5.58
CA VAL A 126 5.24 30.38 5.71
C VAL A 126 5.34 31.22 4.44
N ALA A 127 5.91 30.68 3.37
CA ALA A 127 6.03 31.40 2.11
C ALA A 127 4.67 31.67 1.46
N THR A 128 4.61 32.74 0.69
CA THR A 128 3.41 33.18 -0.01
C THR A 128 3.55 33.02 -1.52
N VAL A 129 2.41 32.90 -2.19
CA VAL A 129 2.31 32.89 -3.64
C VAL A 129 1.39 34.03 -4.04
N THR A 130 1.98 35.07 -4.63
CA THR A 130 1.26 36.25 -5.10
C THR A 130 0.94 36.10 -6.58
N ASP A 131 -0.35 35.99 -6.90
CA ASP A 131 -0.86 35.88 -8.27
C ASP A 131 -1.50 37.22 -8.71
N ASN A 132 -0.71 38.10 -9.32
CA ASN A 132 -1.20 39.30 -10.00
C ASN A 132 -1.34 39.10 -11.51
N GLY A 133 -0.90 37.96 -12.03
CA GLY A 133 -0.89 37.58 -13.43
C GLY A 133 -1.78 36.38 -13.67
N ILE A 134 -1.22 35.31 -14.22
CA ILE A 134 -1.90 34.03 -14.42
C ILE A 134 -1.01 32.90 -13.90
N ILE A 135 -1.48 32.15 -12.91
CA ILE A 135 -0.89 30.88 -12.49
C ILE A 135 -1.83 29.74 -12.87
N ARG A 136 -1.31 28.70 -13.55
CA ARG A 136 -2.08 27.50 -13.91
C ARG A 136 -1.33 26.21 -13.65
N VAL A 137 -2.06 25.23 -13.14
CA VAL A 137 -1.64 23.84 -13.01
C VAL A 137 -2.53 22.99 -13.91
N ILE A 138 -1.95 22.47 -14.98
CA ILE A 138 -2.64 21.58 -15.90
C ILE A 138 -2.48 20.17 -15.35
N LYS A 139 -3.56 19.39 -15.31
CA LYS A 139 -3.58 17.98 -14.91
C LYS A 139 -4.26 17.16 -15.99
N THR A 140 -3.68 16.02 -16.34
CA THR A 140 -4.31 15.07 -17.27
C THR A 140 -4.90 13.93 -16.48
N THR A 141 -6.11 13.51 -16.81
CA THR A 141 -6.67 12.27 -16.28
C THR A 141 -5.80 11.08 -16.68
N ALA A 142 -5.93 10.04 -15.88
CA ALA A 142 -5.76 8.67 -16.32
C ALA A 142 -6.41 8.44 -17.72
N PRO A 143 -5.85 7.59 -18.61
CA PRO A 143 -6.58 7.17 -19.80
C PRO A 143 -7.95 6.58 -19.46
N LEU A 144 -9.02 7.19 -19.97
CA LEU A 144 -10.39 6.80 -19.65
C LEU A 144 -10.89 5.80 -20.69
N GLY A 145 -11.36 4.63 -20.24
CA GLY A 145 -12.01 3.64 -21.11
C GLY A 145 -13.46 4.01 -21.47
N ALA A 146 -14.12 4.77 -20.59
CA ALA A 146 -15.45 5.33 -20.82
C ALA A 146 -15.62 6.69 -20.13
N TRP A 147 -16.52 7.53 -20.65
CA TRP A 147 -16.83 8.86 -20.08
C TRP A 147 -17.27 8.79 -18.61
N TYR A 148 -17.93 7.69 -18.23
CA TYR A 148 -18.49 7.48 -16.89
C TYR A 148 -17.47 7.00 -15.85
N GLU A 149 -16.19 6.90 -16.22
CA GLU A 149 -15.11 6.66 -15.27
C GLU A 149 -14.89 7.89 -14.38
N TYR A 150 -14.91 7.69 -13.07
CA TYR A 150 -14.60 8.69 -12.07
C TYR A 150 -13.09 8.90 -11.98
N THR A 151 -12.70 10.16 -11.96
CA THR A 151 -11.37 10.60 -11.51
C THR A 151 -11.53 11.28 -10.15
N TYR A 152 -10.62 10.98 -9.22
CA TYR A 152 -10.56 11.62 -7.90
C TYR A 152 -9.59 12.79 -7.92
N TRP A 153 -10.12 13.99 -7.71
CA TRP A 153 -9.46 15.28 -7.82
C TRP A 153 -9.30 15.96 -6.47
N SER A 154 -8.25 16.76 -6.35
CA SER A 154 -8.10 17.82 -5.34
C SER A 154 -7.50 19.04 -6.01
N SER A 155 -7.58 20.21 -5.38
CA SER A 155 -7.08 21.44 -5.99
C SER A 155 -5.61 21.70 -5.63
N PRO A 156 -4.70 21.85 -6.62
CA PRO A 156 -3.31 22.27 -6.40
C PRO A 156 -3.16 23.79 -6.19
N VAL A 157 -4.23 24.55 -6.39
CA VAL A 157 -4.29 26.03 -6.29
C VAL A 157 -5.39 26.45 -5.32
N SER A 158 -5.32 27.69 -4.83
CA SER A 158 -6.32 28.26 -3.94
C SER A 158 -7.39 29.02 -4.73
N GLY A 159 -8.64 28.97 -4.26
CA GLY A 159 -9.75 29.75 -4.80
C GLY A 159 -10.37 29.22 -6.10
N GLU A 160 -9.91 28.10 -6.61
CA GLU A 160 -10.50 27.46 -7.80
C GLU A 160 -11.89 26.91 -7.51
N THR A 161 -12.78 26.96 -8.48
CA THR A 161 -14.14 26.41 -8.38
C THR A 161 -14.27 25.09 -9.15
N ILE A 162 -15.18 24.23 -8.72
CA ILE A 162 -15.50 22.96 -9.38
C ILE A 162 -15.82 23.14 -10.86
N GLY A 163 -16.56 24.19 -11.23
CA GLY A 163 -16.98 24.44 -12.61
C GLY A 163 -15.85 24.88 -13.53
N ASN A 164 -14.83 25.54 -12.99
CA ASN A 164 -13.67 26.00 -13.76
C ASN A 164 -12.56 24.93 -13.77
N GLY A 165 -12.16 24.43 -12.59
CA GLY A 165 -11.10 23.42 -12.48
C GLY A 165 -11.49 22.08 -13.10
N LEU A 166 -12.77 21.70 -13.01
CA LEU A 166 -13.32 20.48 -13.60
C LEU A 166 -14.20 20.78 -14.82
N PHE A 167 -13.80 21.73 -15.67
CA PHE A 167 -14.65 22.24 -16.75
C PHE A 167 -15.09 21.19 -17.80
N GLU A 168 -14.31 20.12 -18.02
CA GLU A 168 -14.68 19.01 -18.93
C GLU A 168 -15.43 17.88 -18.24
N SER A 169 -15.81 18.04 -16.97
CA SER A 169 -16.56 17.02 -16.24
C SER A 169 -18.07 17.09 -16.49
N GLU A 170 -18.73 15.93 -16.40
CA GLU A 170 -20.19 15.85 -16.49
C GLU A 170 -20.82 16.60 -15.30
N VAL A 171 -21.61 17.63 -15.60
CA VAL A 171 -22.15 18.57 -14.62
C VAL A 171 -22.95 17.89 -13.51
N SER A 172 -23.69 16.83 -13.86
CA SER A 172 -24.51 16.06 -12.93
C SER A 172 -23.74 15.01 -12.12
N ARG A 173 -22.46 14.79 -12.42
CA ARG A 173 -21.65 13.70 -11.83
C ARG A 173 -20.37 14.23 -11.22
N ARG A 174 -20.54 15.17 -10.29
CA ARG A 174 -19.49 15.77 -9.47
C ARG A 174 -19.89 15.65 -8.01
N TYR A 175 -19.03 15.05 -7.20
CA TYR A 175 -19.36 14.69 -5.83
C TYR A 175 -18.22 15.02 -4.87
N LEU A 176 -18.59 15.36 -3.64
CA LEU A 176 -17.74 15.25 -2.47
C LEU A 176 -18.15 14.03 -1.65
N PHE A 177 -17.24 13.51 -0.82
CA PHE A 177 -17.54 12.42 0.12
C PHE A 177 -17.78 13.00 1.52
N ASN A 178 -18.96 12.81 2.06
CA ASN A 178 -19.32 13.21 3.42
C ASN A 178 -19.14 12.05 4.40
N ALA A 179 -17.93 11.95 4.95
CA ALA A 179 -17.55 10.88 5.89
C ALA A 179 -18.38 10.79 7.18
N GLN A 180 -19.11 11.85 7.56
CA GLN A 180 -20.00 11.82 8.72
C GLN A 180 -21.27 10.99 8.47
N ASN A 181 -21.62 10.83 7.20
CA ASN A 181 -22.81 10.11 6.78
C ASN A 181 -22.56 8.63 6.55
N PHE A 182 -21.31 8.25 6.25
CA PHE A 182 -20.96 6.87 5.97
C PHE A 182 -21.38 5.94 7.11
N LEU A 183 -22.21 4.95 6.78
CA LEU A 183 -22.72 3.93 7.68
C LEU A 183 -22.80 2.59 6.94
N ASP A 184 -22.02 1.61 7.40
CA ASP A 184 -21.94 0.27 6.79
C ASP A 184 -22.26 -0.82 7.83
N ALA A 185 -23.55 -0.92 8.19
CA ALA A 185 -24.06 -1.88 9.18
C ALA A 185 -24.69 -3.12 8.53
N THR A 186 -25.03 -3.05 7.24
CA THR A 186 -25.53 -4.18 6.48
C THR A 186 -24.67 -4.49 5.26
N ALA A 187 -24.66 -5.76 4.88
CA ALA A 187 -24.03 -6.24 3.67
C ALA A 187 -25.10 -6.80 2.73
N GLU A 188 -24.99 -6.59 1.43
CA GLU A 188 -25.78 -7.29 0.44
C GLU A 188 -24.89 -8.18 -0.44
N SER A 189 -25.47 -8.90 -1.40
CA SER A 189 -24.70 -9.67 -2.38
C SER A 189 -25.40 -9.68 -3.72
N ASN A 190 -24.63 -9.49 -4.79
CA ASN A 190 -25.12 -9.43 -6.16
C ASN A 190 -26.03 -8.23 -6.48
N ASN A 191 -26.01 -7.15 -5.67
CA ASN A 191 -26.80 -5.94 -5.91
C ASN A 191 -28.29 -6.23 -6.13
N ASP A 192 -28.84 -7.09 -5.27
CA ASP A 192 -30.24 -7.52 -5.32
C ASP A 192 -31.14 -6.78 -4.32
N ASN A 193 -30.57 -5.80 -3.59
CA ASN A 193 -31.25 -4.99 -2.59
C ASN A 193 -31.83 -5.85 -1.45
N THR A 194 -31.13 -6.93 -1.08
CA THR A 194 -31.46 -7.79 0.07
C THR A 194 -30.38 -7.74 1.16
N PRO A 195 -30.34 -6.66 1.96
CA PRO A 195 -29.32 -6.50 2.99
C PRO A 195 -29.45 -7.56 4.10
N VAL A 196 -28.31 -8.06 4.55
CA VAL A 196 -28.11 -8.94 5.70
C VAL A 196 -27.17 -8.26 6.69
N ALA A 197 -27.17 -8.67 7.96
CA ALA A 197 -26.24 -8.10 8.93
C ALA A 197 -24.78 -8.40 8.53
N GLY A 198 -23.94 -7.36 8.49
CA GLY A 198 -22.54 -7.44 8.06
C GLY A 198 -22.05 -6.12 7.49
N GLN A 199 -20.79 -6.06 7.08
CA GLN A 199 -20.16 -4.91 6.41
C GLN A 199 -19.82 -5.30 4.98
N ASP A 200 -20.02 -4.39 4.02
CA ASP A 200 -19.57 -4.58 2.64
C ASP A 200 -18.89 -3.36 2.00
N ASP A 201 -18.46 -2.39 2.82
CA ASP A 201 -17.81 -1.14 2.39
C ASP A 201 -18.69 -0.25 1.49
N ILE A 202 -20.02 -0.44 1.51
CA ILE A 202 -21.01 0.43 0.88
C ILE A 202 -21.84 1.12 1.96
N ASP A 203 -22.11 2.40 1.75
CA ASP A 203 -23.01 3.16 2.61
C ASP A 203 -24.46 2.66 2.50
N ASP A 204 -25.05 2.23 3.61
CA ASP A 204 -26.36 1.57 3.69
C ASP A 204 -27.53 2.42 3.15
N ASN A 205 -27.42 3.74 3.25
CA ASN A 205 -28.45 4.72 2.88
C ASN A 205 -28.06 5.58 1.66
N GLY A 206 -26.83 5.46 1.17
CA GLY A 206 -26.32 6.13 -0.02
C GLY A 206 -26.32 7.65 0.04
N ASP A 207 -26.06 8.21 1.22
CA ASP A 207 -25.92 9.66 1.44
C ASP A 207 -24.49 10.08 1.85
N ASP A 208 -23.51 9.19 1.70
CA ASP A 208 -22.09 9.49 1.75
C ASP A 208 -21.63 10.39 0.58
N TRP A 209 -22.04 10.11 -0.66
CA TRP A 209 -21.67 10.90 -1.85
C TRP A 209 -22.64 12.06 -2.08
N GLN A 210 -22.15 13.29 -1.94
CA GLN A 210 -22.95 14.50 -2.07
C GLN A 210 -22.61 15.25 -3.34
N TRP A 211 -23.62 15.55 -4.17
CA TRP A 211 -23.42 16.34 -5.38
C TRP A 211 -22.92 17.74 -5.06
N VAL A 212 -21.97 18.24 -5.86
CA VAL A 212 -21.45 19.61 -5.76
C VAL A 212 -21.69 20.39 -7.04
N ASP A 213 -22.11 21.64 -6.89
CA ASP A 213 -22.32 22.54 -8.02
C ASP A 213 -21.01 23.15 -8.53
N GLY A 214 -21.03 23.68 -9.75
CA GLY A 214 -19.85 24.29 -10.38
C GLY A 214 -19.38 25.60 -9.73
N THR A 215 -20.18 26.23 -8.86
CA THR A 215 -19.80 27.46 -8.13
C THR A 215 -19.11 27.16 -6.80
N THR A 216 -19.14 25.89 -6.36
CA THR A 216 -18.46 25.42 -5.15
C THR A 216 -16.95 25.62 -5.30
N THR A 217 -16.34 26.35 -4.37
CA THR A 217 -14.87 26.46 -4.27
C THR A 217 -14.28 25.12 -3.82
N MET A 218 -13.23 24.68 -4.49
CA MET A 218 -12.49 23.49 -4.12
C MET A 218 -11.58 23.80 -2.92
N GLU A 219 -11.86 23.16 -1.79
CA GLU A 219 -11.08 23.35 -0.57
C GLU A 219 -9.72 22.61 -0.68
N PRO A 220 -8.59 23.27 -0.36
CA PRO A 220 -7.29 22.62 -0.40
C PRO A 220 -7.23 21.36 0.47
N GLY A 221 -6.91 20.23 -0.16
CA GLY A 221 -6.71 18.95 0.53
C GLY A 221 -7.97 18.11 0.68
N VAL A 222 -9.14 18.65 0.33
CA VAL A 222 -10.39 17.88 0.17
C VAL A 222 -10.37 17.18 -1.19
N GLY A 223 -10.92 15.96 -1.24
CA GLY A 223 -11.07 15.21 -2.48
C GLY A 223 -12.49 15.27 -3.06
N TYR A 224 -12.56 15.21 -4.39
CA TYR A 224 -13.79 15.30 -5.18
C TYR A 224 -13.77 14.20 -6.25
N ALA A 225 -14.92 13.58 -6.53
CA ALA A 225 -15.06 12.62 -7.62
C ALA A 225 -15.81 13.26 -8.78
N ALA A 226 -15.29 13.12 -10.00
CA ALA A 226 -15.98 13.60 -11.19
C ALA A 226 -15.78 12.65 -12.38
N THR A 227 -16.82 12.49 -13.20
CA THR A 227 -16.68 11.82 -14.50
C THR A 227 -16.42 12.82 -15.62
N HIS A 228 -16.04 12.34 -16.79
CA HIS A 228 -15.87 13.19 -17.96
C HIS A 228 -17.21 13.44 -18.67
N ASP A 229 -17.36 14.56 -19.36
CA ASP A 229 -18.58 14.87 -20.11
C ASP A 229 -18.68 13.98 -21.39
N PRO A 230 -19.80 13.26 -21.58
CA PRO A 230 -19.98 12.36 -22.73
C PRO A 230 -19.96 13.07 -24.09
N ASN A 231 -20.20 14.39 -24.15
CA ASN A 231 -20.19 15.16 -25.40
C ASN A 231 -18.79 15.52 -25.88
N VAL A 232 -17.81 15.57 -24.97
CA VAL A 232 -16.40 15.86 -25.27
C VAL A 232 -15.49 14.63 -25.12
N PHE A 233 -16.02 13.52 -24.62
CA PHE A 233 -15.36 12.22 -24.68
C PHE A 233 -15.24 11.72 -26.13
N ILE A 234 -14.06 11.83 -26.73
CA ILE A 234 -13.86 11.53 -28.15
C ILE A 234 -13.46 10.07 -28.37
N PHE A 235 -12.48 9.58 -27.61
CA PHE A 235 -11.94 8.23 -27.77
C PHE A 235 -11.65 7.56 -26.43
N PRO A 236 -11.87 6.25 -26.30
CA PRO A 236 -11.40 5.50 -25.14
C PRO A 236 -9.87 5.34 -25.17
N GLY A 237 -9.26 5.20 -23.99
CA GLY A 237 -7.83 4.94 -23.82
C GLY A 237 -6.93 6.17 -23.96
N VAL A 238 -7.48 7.39 -23.87
CA VAL A 238 -6.71 8.65 -23.82
C VAL A 238 -7.02 9.42 -22.53
N GLY A 239 -6.06 10.22 -22.07
CA GLY A 239 -6.25 11.14 -20.96
C GLY A 239 -6.80 12.48 -21.45
N TYR A 240 -7.48 13.20 -20.56
CA TYR A 240 -8.11 14.50 -20.81
C TYR A 240 -7.55 15.56 -19.87
N ASP A 241 -7.31 16.76 -20.38
CA ASP A 241 -6.65 17.83 -19.65
C ASP A 241 -7.65 18.70 -18.89
N TYR A 242 -7.29 19.04 -17.67
CA TYR A 242 -8.01 19.91 -16.75
C TYR A 242 -7.08 21.02 -16.30
N ASP A 243 -7.59 22.24 -16.20
CA ASP A 243 -6.81 23.45 -15.96
C ASP A 243 -7.26 24.12 -14.66
N PHE A 244 -6.38 24.11 -13.66
CA PHE A 244 -6.61 24.74 -12.36
C PHE A 244 -5.88 26.07 -12.31
N GLN A 245 -6.62 27.17 -12.21
CA GLN A 245 -6.11 28.53 -12.19
C GLN A 245 -6.24 29.18 -10.81
N GLY A 246 -5.13 29.72 -10.30
CA GLY A 246 -5.07 30.43 -9.04
C GLY A 246 -3.68 30.36 -8.39
N PRO A 247 -3.44 31.09 -7.30
CA PRO A 247 -2.19 31.00 -6.57
C PRO A 247 -1.97 29.56 -6.09
N PHE A 248 -0.76 29.04 -6.25
CA PHE A 248 -0.42 27.71 -5.75
C PHE A 248 -0.71 27.62 -4.25
N ASN A 249 -1.31 26.50 -3.85
CA ASN A 249 -1.39 26.15 -2.44
C ASN A 249 0.03 25.91 -1.91
N ASN A 250 0.32 26.51 -0.75
CA ASN A 250 1.61 26.40 -0.08
C ASN A 250 1.43 26.34 1.44
N GLY A 251 2.39 25.73 2.12
CA GLY A 251 2.46 25.72 3.58
C GLY A 251 1.63 24.62 4.20
N ILE A 252 1.40 24.74 5.50
CA ILE A 252 0.66 23.74 6.26
C ILE A 252 -0.83 23.82 5.89
N ILE A 253 -1.38 22.72 5.38
CA ILE A 253 -2.80 22.58 5.05
C ILE A 253 -3.36 21.48 5.94
N THR A 254 -4.39 21.83 6.70
CA THR A 254 -5.07 20.90 7.61
C THR A 254 -6.44 20.55 7.04
N VAL A 255 -6.72 19.26 6.95
CA VAL A 255 -7.98 18.71 6.46
C VAL A 255 -8.63 17.93 7.58
N THR A 256 -9.84 18.32 7.93
CA THR A 256 -10.63 17.65 8.96
C THR A 256 -11.24 16.36 8.37
N ILE A 257 -11.00 15.24 9.04
CA ILE A 257 -11.56 13.92 8.73
C ILE A 257 -12.58 13.52 9.80
N TYR A 258 -13.49 12.63 9.44
CA TYR A 258 -14.60 12.22 10.29
C TYR A 258 -14.73 10.70 10.41
N ARG A 259 -15.42 10.28 11.46
CA ARG A 259 -15.97 8.93 11.59
C ARG A 259 -17.35 8.97 12.24
N ASN A 260 -18.13 7.93 11.98
CA ASN A 260 -19.48 7.76 12.50
C ASN A 260 -19.55 6.46 13.32
N ASP A 261 -19.50 6.57 14.64
CA ASP A 261 -19.48 5.42 15.56
C ASP A 261 -20.86 4.75 15.73
N SER A 262 -21.83 5.04 14.85
CA SER A 262 -23.14 4.37 14.83
C SER A 262 -23.00 2.87 14.49
N GLU A 263 -22.00 2.53 13.68
CA GLU A 263 -21.45 1.20 13.50
C GLU A 263 -19.96 1.25 13.88
N LEU A 264 -19.42 0.18 14.47
CA LEU A 264 -18.04 0.15 14.98
C LEU A 264 -17.15 -0.83 14.21
N ASN A 265 -17.75 -1.66 13.37
CA ASN A 265 -17.07 -2.68 12.58
C ASN A 265 -16.80 -2.24 11.14
N ASP A 266 -17.28 -1.05 10.75
CA ASP A 266 -17.08 -0.43 9.44
C ASP A 266 -15.67 0.16 9.27
N ILE A 267 -15.47 0.82 8.13
CA ILE A 267 -14.27 1.56 7.81
C ILE A 267 -14.61 3.05 7.72
N ASN A 268 -13.92 3.86 8.51
CA ASN A 268 -14.17 5.31 8.59
C ASN A 268 -13.61 6.09 7.40
N TRP A 269 -14.15 5.85 6.21
CA TRP A 269 -13.63 6.39 4.96
C TRP A 269 -13.67 7.92 4.90
N ASN A 270 -12.63 8.52 4.35
CA ASN A 270 -12.53 9.95 4.07
C ASN A 270 -11.81 10.15 2.73
N LEU A 271 -12.40 10.95 1.83
CA LEU A 271 -11.78 11.32 0.56
C LEU A 271 -11.03 12.64 0.72
N ILE A 272 -9.70 12.56 0.70
CA ILE A 272 -8.79 13.72 0.77
C ILE A 272 -7.89 13.73 -0.46
N GLY A 273 -7.06 14.75 -0.64
CA GLY A 273 -6.13 14.76 -1.76
C GLY A 273 -4.92 15.65 -1.58
N ASN A 274 -3.94 15.50 -2.47
CA ASN A 274 -2.72 16.31 -2.41
C ASN A 274 -3.01 17.74 -2.88
N PRO A 275 -2.90 18.74 -1.98
CA PRO A 275 -3.24 20.12 -2.29
C PRO A 275 -2.15 20.88 -3.04
N TYR A 276 -0.96 20.32 -3.27
CA TYR A 276 0.18 21.08 -3.78
C TYR A 276 0.37 20.93 -5.30
N PRO A 277 0.99 21.91 -5.99
CA PRO A 277 1.44 21.80 -7.39
C PRO A 277 2.69 20.91 -7.58
N SER A 278 2.86 19.90 -6.74
CA SER A 278 3.91 18.87 -6.81
C SER A 278 3.42 17.60 -6.16
N ALA A 279 4.05 16.46 -6.46
CA ALA A 279 3.82 15.26 -5.69
C ALA A 279 4.27 15.42 -4.23
N ILE A 280 3.69 14.61 -3.35
CA ILE A 280 4.14 14.40 -1.98
C ILE A 280 4.52 12.93 -1.75
N SER A 281 5.43 12.70 -0.81
CA SER A 281 5.82 11.37 -0.34
C SER A 281 4.70 10.73 0.48
N ALA A 282 4.18 9.58 0.04
CA ALA A 282 3.19 8.80 0.79
C ALA A 282 3.74 8.35 2.16
N ASN A 283 5.04 8.07 2.24
CA ASN A 283 5.70 7.72 3.50
C ASN A 283 5.70 8.89 4.49
N SER A 284 6.03 10.08 4.02
CA SER A 284 6.06 11.28 4.85
C SER A 284 4.65 11.68 5.28
N PHE A 285 3.68 11.54 4.37
CA PHE A 285 2.27 11.75 4.67
C PHE A 285 1.76 10.79 5.74
N LEU A 286 1.94 9.48 5.56
CA LEU A 286 1.51 8.48 6.54
C LEU A 286 2.20 8.76 7.88
N ALA A 287 3.53 8.87 7.91
CA ALA A 287 4.29 9.11 9.14
C ALA A 287 3.86 10.35 9.95
N ALA A 288 3.39 11.41 9.28
CA ALA A 288 2.92 12.63 9.95
C ALA A 288 1.47 12.52 10.46
N ASN A 289 0.67 11.62 9.90
CA ASN A 289 -0.78 11.54 10.11
C ASN A 289 -1.16 10.23 10.80
N THR A 290 -0.85 10.12 12.10
CA THR A 290 -1.16 8.94 12.93
C THR A 290 -2.64 8.69 13.13
N GLU A 291 -3.47 9.70 12.86
CA GLU A 291 -4.93 9.64 12.92
C GLU A 291 -5.53 8.88 11.72
N VAL A 292 -4.73 8.65 10.67
CA VAL A 292 -5.04 7.71 9.58
C VAL A 292 -4.69 6.31 10.06
N ASP A 293 -5.68 5.48 10.32
CA ASP A 293 -5.52 4.09 10.79
C ASP A 293 -6.88 3.35 10.73
N GLN A 294 -6.87 2.02 10.69
CA GLN A 294 -8.05 1.20 10.94
C GLN A 294 -7.69 0.13 11.98
N ASN A 295 -7.51 0.55 13.23
CA ASN A 295 -7.29 -0.38 14.32
C ASN A 295 -8.59 -0.67 15.08
N VAL A 296 -9.00 -1.94 15.05
CA VAL A 296 -9.80 -2.55 16.11
C VAL A 296 -8.84 -2.86 17.26
N VAL A 297 -8.98 -2.14 18.38
CA VAL A 297 -8.39 -2.42 19.71
C VAL A 297 -6.99 -3.08 19.72
N SER A 298 -5.98 -2.41 19.17
CA SER A 298 -4.57 -2.81 19.30
C SER A 298 -3.74 -1.66 19.87
N THR A 299 -2.89 -1.93 20.87
CA THR A 299 -2.04 -0.94 21.56
C THR A 299 -0.79 -0.52 20.77
N LYS A 300 -0.74 -0.81 19.47
CA LYS A 300 0.34 -0.39 18.57
C LYS A 300 -0.25 0.29 17.33
N SER A 301 -0.51 1.59 17.40
CA SER A 301 -0.69 2.39 16.18
C SER A 301 0.59 3.13 15.85
N SER A 302 0.96 3.15 14.57
CA SER A 302 1.72 4.26 13.99
C SER A 302 1.51 4.37 12.47
N THR A 303 0.24 4.54 12.04
CA THR A 303 -0.27 5.05 10.72
C THR A 303 -0.97 4.02 9.81
N GLY A 304 -1.75 4.44 8.81
CA GLY A 304 -2.68 3.59 8.04
C GLY A 304 -2.27 3.32 6.60
N ALA A 305 -3.25 3.30 5.69
CA ALA A 305 -3.08 3.06 4.25
C ALA A 305 -3.77 4.15 3.41
N ILE A 306 -3.30 4.29 2.18
CA ILE A 306 -3.80 5.18 1.12
C ILE A 306 -4.40 4.32 0.02
N PHE A 307 -5.61 4.66 -0.42
CA PHE A 307 -6.33 3.93 -1.46
C PHE A 307 -6.56 4.84 -2.68
N PHE A 308 -5.92 4.51 -3.80
CA PHE A 308 -6.06 5.21 -5.08
C PHE A 308 -7.04 4.50 -5.99
N TRP A 309 -7.89 5.28 -6.63
CA TRP A 309 -8.93 4.78 -7.51
C TRP A 309 -8.42 4.58 -8.94
N SER A 310 -8.28 3.32 -9.41
CA SER A 310 -7.80 3.04 -10.79
C SER A 310 -8.92 3.12 -11.81
N GLN A 311 -10.08 2.60 -11.42
CA GLN A 311 -11.21 2.27 -12.26
C GLN A 311 -10.83 1.68 -13.63
N ASN A 312 -10.82 0.34 -13.68
CA ASN A 312 -10.52 -0.41 -14.89
C ASN A 312 -11.60 -1.45 -15.21
N THR A 313 -12.23 -2.02 -14.17
CA THR A 313 -13.27 -3.02 -14.35
C THR A 313 -14.57 -2.34 -14.81
N ALA A 314 -15.19 -2.87 -15.85
CA ALA A 314 -16.48 -2.36 -16.32
C ALA A 314 -17.55 -2.47 -15.22
N PRO A 315 -18.49 -1.49 -15.14
CA PRO A 315 -19.53 -1.55 -14.13
C PRO A 315 -20.43 -2.77 -14.36
N SER A 316 -20.84 -3.42 -13.27
CA SER A 316 -21.64 -4.64 -13.31
C SER A 316 -22.93 -4.46 -12.52
N SER A 317 -24.01 -5.08 -12.99
CA SER A 317 -25.27 -5.17 -12.24
C SER A 317 -25.20 -6.13 -11.06
N THR A 318 -24.11 -6.90 -10.94
CA THR A 318 -23.84 -7.80 -9.81
C THR A 318 -22.75 -7.27 -8.88
N ALA A 319 -22.13 -6.14 -9.25
CA ALA A 319 -21.22 -5.45 -8.34
C ALA A 319 -22.06 -4.71 -7.30
N ASN A 320 -21.63 -4.78 -6.04
CA ASN A 320 -22.34 -4.23 -4.89
C ASN A 320 -22.35 -2.70 -4.92
N GLY A 321 -23.42 -2.08 -4.42
CA GLY A 321 -23.50 -0.63 -4.32
C GLY A 321 -24.90 -0.07 -4.57
N ASN A 322 -25.06 1.22 -4.30
CA ASN A 322 -26.37 1.88 -4.27
C ASN A 322 -26.99 2.18 -5.65
N GLN A 323 -26.44 1.62 -6.74
CA GLN A 323 -26.87 1.86 -8.12
C GLN A 323 -27.19 0.56 -8.85
N ALA A 324 -27.96 0.66 -9.95
CA ALA A 324 -28.28 -0.50 -10.79
C ALA A 324 -27.04 -1.17 -11.42
N TYR A 325 -25.95 -0.41 -11.59
CA TYR A 325 -24.65 -0.88 -12.03
C TYR A 325 -23.58 -0.19 -11.18
N ASN A 326 -22.73 -0.98 -10.53
CA ASN A 326 -21.68 -0.47 -9.65
C ASN A 326 -20.29 -0.84 -10.16
N PHE A 327 -19.28 -0.10 -9.71
CA PHE A 327 -17.88 -0.36 -10.05
C PHE A 327 -17.26 -1.38 -9.09
N SER A 328 -16.18 -2.03 -9.53
CA SER A 328 -15.45 -3.00 -8.72
C SER A 328 -14.63 -2.30 -7.64
N ASP A 329 -14.80 -2.72 -6.39
CA ASP A 329 -13.94 -2.39 -5.25
C ASP A 329 -12.51 -2.92 -5.39
N GLY A 330 -12.33 -3.98 -6.20
CA GLY A 330 -11.02 -4.54 -6.56
C GLY A 330 -10.14 -3.59 -7.37
N ASP A 331 -10.68 -2.45 -7.81
CA ASP A 331 -9.97 -1.47 -8.62
C ASP A 331 -9.07 -0.52 -7.79
N TYR A 332 -9.09 -0.59 -6.46
CA TYR A 332 -8.21 0.26 -5.65
C TYR A 332 -6.76 -0.24 -5.64
N ALA A 333 -5.83 0.64 -6.01
CA ALA A 333 -4.42 0.50 -5.66
C ALA A 333 -4.19 0.97 -4.22
N VAL A 334 -3.30 0.30 -3.50
CA VAL A 334 -3.10 0.57 -2.07
C VAL A 334 -1.63 0.82 -1.77
N ILE A 335 -1.32 1.81 -0.94
CA ILE A 335 -0.02 1.99 -0.28
C ILE A 335 -0.23 1.91 1.23
N ASN A 336 0.58 1.12 1.93
CA ASN A 336 0.72 1.23 3.38
C ASN A 336 2.20 1.23 3.78
N GLY A 337 2.49 1.25 5.08
CA GLY A 337 3.84 1.16 5.62
C GLY A 337 4.63 -0.07 5.18
N ALA A 338 3.94 -1.18 4.88
CA ALA A 338 4.56 -2.41 4.42
C ALA A 338 4.91 -2.39 2.92
N SER A 339 3.94 -2.05 2.06
CA SER A 339 4.08 -2.25 0.62
C SER A 339 3.11 -1.39 -0.21
N GLU A 340 3.08 -1.67 -1.50
CA GLU A 340 2.17 -1.12 -2.49
C GLU A 340 1.54 -2.27 -3.27
N ILE A 341 0.27 -2.20 -3.63
CA ILE A 341 -0.36 -3.16 -4.56
C ILE A 341 -1.03 -2.42 -5.71
N ALA A 342 -1.05 -3.06 -6.87
CA ALA A 342 -1.73 -2.56 -8.04
C ALA A 342 -3.26 -2.60 -7.90
N GLY A 343 -3.93 -1.63 -8.52
CA GLY A 343 -5.38 -1.63 -8.71
C GLY A 343 -5.79 -2.44 -9.95
N GLY A 344 -7.04 -2.31 -10.36
CA GLY A 344 -7.63 -3.07 -11.47
C GLY A 344 -6.92 -2.87 -12.82
N ASP A 345 -6.22 -1.75 -13.00
CA ASP A 345 -5.41 -1.42 -14.17
C ASP A 345 -4.03 -2.11 -14.20
N GLY A 346 -3.67 -2.84 -13.14
CA GLY A 346 -2.39 -3.53 -13.02
C GLY A 346 -1.20 -2.62 -12.67
N LEU A 347 -1.43 -1.34 -12.36
CA LEU A 347 -0.36 -0.39 -12.04
C LEU A 347 -0.15 -0.26 -10.53
N THR A 348 1.06 -0.60 -10.07
CA THR A 348 1.47 -0.42 -8.68
C THR A 348 1.89 1.04 -8.42
N PRO A 349 1.41 1.73 -7.37
CA PRO A 349 1.82 3.09 -7.07
C PRO A 349 3.31 3.19 -6.69
N ASN A 350 3.98 4.29 -7.07
CA ASN A 350 5.41 4.53 -6.81
C ASN A 350 5.72 5.19 -5.45
N ARG A 351 4.82 5.05 -4.47
CA ARG A 351 4.85 5.72 -3.15
C ARG A 351 4.83 7.24 -3.15
N TYR A 352 4.39 7.86 -4.25
CA TYR A 352 4.10 9.28 -4.29
C TYR A 352 2.60 9.51 -4.51
N ILE A 353 2.10 10.63 -3.98
CA ILE A 353 0.75 11.12 -4.23
C ILE A 353 0.92 12.34 -5.16
N PRO A 354 0.57 12.23 -6.45
CA PRO A 354 0.72 13.31 -7.42
C PRO A 354 -0.09 14.56 -7.06
N SER A 355 0.34 15.69 -7.60
CA SER A 355 -0.39 16.96 -7.51
C SER A 355 -1.85 16.81 -7.95
N GLY A 356 -2.79 17.25 -7.11
CA GLY A 356 -4.22 17.22 -7.40
C GLY A 356 -4.87 15.82 -7.39
N GLN A 357 -4.13 14.76 -7.06
CA GLN A 357 -4.70 13.42 -6.93
C GLN A 357 -5.39 13.28 -5.56
N ALA A 358 -6.68 12.93 -5.57
CA ALA A 358 -7.39 12.51 -4.37
C ALA A 358 -7.36 11.00 -4.16
N PHE A 359 -7.51 10.59 -2.91
CA PHE A 359 -7.36 9.23 -2.40
C PHE A 359 -8.16 9.04 -1.11
N PHE A 360 -8.57 7.81 -0.85
CA PHE A 360 -9.23 7.46 0.40
C PHE A 360 -8.21 7.15 1.50
N VAL A 361 -8.57 7.54 2.72
CA VAL A 361 -7.95 7.13 3.99
C VAL A 361 -9.05 6.76 4.97
N ALA A 362 -8.71 5.99 6.02
CA ALA A 362 -9.63 5.73 7.12
C ALA A 362 -9.22 6.49 8.39
N MET A 363 -10.18 7.10 9.08
CA MET A 363 -9.96 7.70 10.38
C MET A 363 -9.84 6.62 11.47
N SER A 364 -8.87 6.77 12.36
CA SER A 364 -8.66 5.85 13.48
C SER A 364 -9.83 5.82 14.46
N ASN A 365 -10.18 4.61 14.93
CA ASN A 365 -11.08 4.40 16.07
C ASN A 365 -10.44 4.79 17.41
N SER A 366 -9.12 4.96 17.46
CA SER A 366 -8.42 5.45 18.64
C SER A 366 -8.19 6.95 18.53
N GLY A 367 -8.93 7.74 19.30
CA GLY A 367 -8.75 9.20 19.37
C GLY A 367 -9.88 9.99 18.70
N GLY A 368 -9.58 11.23 18.31
CA GLY A 368 -10.54 12.20 17.80
C GLY A 368 -11.27 13.01 18.88
N THR A 369 -12.03 14.00 18.42
CA THR A 369 -12.93 14.83 19.23
C THR A 369 -14.38 14.53 18.82
N ASN A 370 -15.23 14.16 19.79
CA ASN A 370 -16.66 14.01 19.53
C ASN A 370 -17.30 15.39 19.30
N ILE A 371 -18.03 15.54 18.19
CA ILE A 371 -18.68 16.81 17.81
C ILE A 371 -20.20 16.75 17.91
N GLY A 372 -20.76 15.59 18.28
CA GLY A 372 -22.17 15.39 18.55
C GLY A 372 -22.66 14.02 18.12
N GLY A 373 -23.55 13.41 18.91
CA GLY A 373 -24.03 12.05 18.65
C GLY A 373 -22.86 11.07 18.52
N ASP A 374 -22.91 10.26 17.47
CA ASP A 374 -21.90 9.26 17.16
C ASP A 374 -20.78 9.81 16.23
N ILE A 375 -20.77 11.12 15.96
CA ILE A 375 -19.80 11.74 15.04
C ILE A 375 -18.55 12.21 15.78
N TRP A 376 -17.39 11.78 15.28
CA TRP A 376 -16.07 12.18 15.75
C TRP A 376 -15.25 12.77 14.61
N THR A 377 -14.26 13.59 14.98
CA THR A 377 -13.38 14.23 14.02
C THR A 377 -11.92 14.28 14.48
N SER A 378 -11.01 14.30 13.51
CA SER A 378 -9.57 14.53 13.70
C SER A 378 -9.01 15.29 12.50
N ASP A 379 -7.75 15.68 12.57
CA ASP A 379 -7.10 16.51 11.55
C ASP A 379 -5.94 15.75 10.88
N VAL A 380 -5.96 15.74 9.56
CA VAL A 380 -4.84 15.33 8.70
C VAL A 380 -4.09 16.58 8.26
N VAL A 381 -2.77 16.50 8.25
CA VAL A 381 -1.86 17.61 7.92
C VAL A 381 -1.06 17.28 6.67
N PHE A 382 -1.06 18.21 5.73
CA PHE A 382 -0.10 18.33 4.65
C PHE A 382 0.88 19.46 4.99
N ASN A 383 2.17 19.29 4.69
CA ASN A 383 3.16 20.35 4.82
C ASN A 383 4.21 20.28 3.71
N ASN A 384 5.00 21.34 3.55
CA ASN A 384 5.97 21.43 2.47
C ASN A 384 7.10 20.39 2.56
N SER A 385 7.43 19.89 3.76
CA SER A 385 8.46 18.86 3.91
C SER A 385 8.08 17.50 3.29
N MET A 386 6.80 17.31 2.95
CA MET A 386 6.33 16.12 2.25
C MET A 386 6.57 16.18 0.74
N ARG A 387 6.79 17.37 0.17
CA ARG A 387 6.85 17.60 -1.28
C ARG A 387 8.13 17.06 -1.90
N VAL A 388 8.03 16.54 -3.12
CA VAL A 388 9.15 15.91 -3.83
C VAL A 388 9.33 16.48 -5.24
N LYS A 389 10.57 16.44 -5.74
CA LYS A 389 11.01 17.09 -6.98
C LYS A 389 11.73 16.16 -7.96
N GLY A 390 11.66 14.84 -7.77
CA GLY A 390 12.25 13.89 -8.71
C GLY A 390 11.50 13.88 -10.05
N ALA A 391 12.25 13.63 -11.12
CA ALA A 391 11.75 13.75 -12.49
C ALA A 391 10.49 12.91 -12.77
N THR A 392 10.27 11.79 -12.06
CA THR A 392 9.09 10.93 -12.24
C THR A 392 8.19 10.88 -11.00
N ASP A 393 8.45 11.71 -9.99
CA ASP A 393 7.71 11.61 -8.73
C ASP A 393 6.28 12.12 -8.88
N ASN A 394 6.06 13.10 -9.78
CA ASN A 394 4.75 13.64 -10.13
C ASN A 394 4.14 13.01 -11.40
N SER A 395 4.78 11.99 -11.96
CA SER A 395 4.38 11.41 -13.25
C SER A 395 3.37 10.27 -13.16
N GLN A 396 3.00 9.85 -11.95
CA GLN A 396 2.04 8.76 -11.72
C GLN A 396 0.72 9.29 -11.15
N PHE A 397 0.11 10.29 -11.81
CA PHE A 397 -1.35 10.46 -11.70
C PHE A 397 -1.94 9.12 -12.10
N PHE A 398 -2.75 8.52 -11.23
CA PHE A 398 -2.94 7.08 -11.33
C PHE A 398 -3.44 6.73 -12.74
N LYS A 399 -2.78 5.72 -13.35
CA LYS A 399 -2.51 5.46 -14.79
C LYS A 399 -1.26 6.10 -15.48
N SER A 400 -0.04 5.99 -14.93
CA SER A 400 1.24 6.13 -15.67
C SER A 400 2.44 5.40 -15.03
N SER A 401 3.46 5.05 -15.84
CA SER A 401 4.41 3.93 -15.61
C SER A 401 5.46 4.06 -14.47
N ASN A 402 5.79 2.90 -13.87
CA ASN A 402 6.61 2.73 -12.66
C ASN A 402 8.14 2.91 -12.82
N THR A 403 8.75 3.51 -11.80
CA THR A 403 10.20 3.40 -11.49
C THR A 403 10.42 2.49 -10.26
N LYS A 404 11.47 1.65 -10.30
CA LYS A 404 11.77 0.65 -9.26
C LYS A 404 12.61 1.25 -8.12
N GLY A 405 12.11 1.21 -6.89
CA GLY A 405 12.92 1.37 -5.68
C GLY A 405 13.60 0.06 -5.28
N THR A 406 14.81 0.14 -4.71
CA THR A 406 15.54 -1.01 -4.15
C THR A 406 15.25 -1.13 -2.66
N SER A 407 14.45 -2.12 -2.24
CA SER A 407 14.24 -2.46 -0.82
C SER A 407 15.06 -3.69 -0.40
N SER A 408 15.55 -3.70 0.84
CA SER A 408 16.21 -4.84 1.48
C SER A 408 15.23 -5.84 2.13
N ALA A 409 13.96 -5.46 2.25
CA ALA A 409 12.90 -6.33 2.79
C ALA A 409 12.54 -7.45 1.80
N ASN A 410 12.13 -8.60 2.33
CA ASN A 410 11.55 -9.66 1.49
C ASN A 410 10.08 -9.35 1.24
N LYS A 411 9.70 -9.13 -0.02
CA LYS A 411 8.32 -8.86 -0.42
C LYS A 411 7.92 -9.74 -1.59
N LEU A 412 6.73 -10.33 -1.51
CA LEU A 412 6.17 -11.20 -2.54
C LEU A 412 4.82 -10.69 -2.98
N TRP A 413 4.69 -10.36 -4.27
CA TRP A 413 3.42 -10.00 -4.88
C TRP A 413 2.88 -11.16 -5.69
N VAL A 414 1.61 -11.50 -5.47
CA VAL A 414 0.92 -12.58 -6.16
C VAL A 414 -0.30 -12.01 -6.86
N ASN A 415 -0.38 -12.25 -8.17
CA ASN A 415 -1.55 -11.88 -8.97
C ASN A 415 -2.52 -13.05 -9.06
N LEU A 416 -3.79 -12.70 -9.13
CA LEU A 416 -4.88 -13.49 -9.66
C LEU A 416 -5.40 -12.75 -10.90
N ILE A 417 -5.40 -13.43 -12.05
CA ILE A 417 -6.12 -12.96 -13.24
C ILE A 417 -7.07 -14.03 -13.75
N SER A 418 -8.06 -13.64 -14.54
CA SER A 418 -8.94 -14.57 -15.26
C SER A 418 -9.06 -14.25 -16.75
N ASP A 419 -9.50 -15.24 -17.52
CA ASP A 419 -9.83 -15.09 -18.94
C ASP A 419 -11.09 -14.22 -19.20
N ASN A 420 -11.84 -13.87 -18.16
CA ASN A 420 -12.96 -12.93 -18.20
C ASN A 420 -12.63 -11.54 -17.62
N GLY A 421 -11.35 -11.24 -17.38
CA GLY A 421 -10.88 -9.88 -17.10
C GLY A 421 -10.75 -9.51 -15.62
N VAL A 422 -10.88 -10.46 -14.68
CA VAL A 422 -10.54 -10.20 -13.27
C VAL A 422 -9.05 -9.91 -13.16
N PHE A 423 -8.72 -8.89 -12.38
CA PHE A 423 -7.39 -8.67 -11.83
C PHE A 423 -7.49 -8.47 -10.32
N ASN A 424 -6.64 -9.16 -9.56
CA ASN A 424 -6.48 -8.92 -8.13
C ASN A 424 -5.04 -9.20 -7.72
N GLN A 425 -4.50 -8.42 -6.79
CA GLN A 425 -3.14 -8.60 -6.28
C GLN A 425 -3.13 -8.63 -4.74
N THR A 426 -2.29 -9.48 -4.18
CA THR A 426 -1.93 -9.46 -2.75
C THR A 426 -0.42 -9.37 -2.58
N CYS A 427 0.02 -8.78 -1.46
CA CYS A 427 1.44 -8.67 -1.12
C CYS A 427 1.72 -9.20 0.29
N ILE A 428 2.78 -9.99 0.43
CA ILE A 428 3.33 -10.42 1.71
C ILE A 428 4.69 -9.76 1.91
N ALA A 429 4.85 -9.00 2.98
CA ALA A 429 6.07 -8.24 3.27
C ALA A 429 6.66 -8.61 4.63
N TYR A 430 7.92 -9.06 4.64
CA TYR A 430 8.66 -9.44 5.84
C TYR A 430 9.53 -8.28 6.34
N LEU A 431 9.18 -7.71 7.50
CA LEU A 431 9.64 -6.40 7.99
C LEU A 431 10.11 -6.47 9.45
N ASN A 432 11.13 -5.68 9.81
CA ASN A 432 11.76 -5.74 11.15
C ASN A 432 10.84 -5.31 12.32
N ASN A 433 9.72 -4.64 12.03
CA ASN A 433 8.80 -4.12 13.05
C ASN A 433 7.37 -4.68 12.93
N ALA A 434 7.11 -5.54 11.94
CA ALA A 434 5.87 -6.29 11.85
C ALA A 434 5.95 -7.56 12.72
N THR A 435 4.81 -8.05 13.14
CA THR A 435 4.60 -9.34 13.78
C THR A 435 3.97 -10.31 12.79
N ASN A 436 3.59 -11.51 13.22
CA ASN A 436 2.81 -12.43 12.39
C ASN A 436 1.30 -12.37 12.73
N MET A 437 0.91 -11.44 13.61
CA MET A 437 -0.48 -11.16 13.98
C MET A 437 -0.98 -9.94 13.18
N ASP A 438 -2.25 -9.57 13.33
CA ASP A 438 -2.82 -8.34 12.74
C ASP A 438 -2.22 -7.12 13.47
N ASP A 439 -1.31 -6.41 12.81
CA ASP A 439 -0.67 -5.19 13.30
C ASP A 439 -1.41 -3.92 12.84
N GLY A 440 -2.62 -4.04 12.31
CA GLY A 440 -3.42 -2.93 11.80
C GLY A 440 -2.98 -2.45 10.42
N MET A 441 -3.73 -1.47 9.90
CA MET A 441 -3.70 -1.07 8.48
C MET A 441 -2.31 -0.61 7.97
N TYR A 442 -1.41 -0.19 8.86
CA TYR A 442 -0.03 0.16 8.51
C TYR A 442 0.74 -0.96 7.82
N TYR A 443 0.59 -2.18 8.35
CA TYR A 443 1.29 -3.37 7.89
C TYR A 443 0.33 -4.34 7.22
N ASP A 444 -0.87 -4.47 7.78
CA ASP A 444 -1.91 -5.42 7.39
C ASP A 444 -3.12 -4.68 6.83
N ALA A 445 -3.04 -4.26 5.57
CA ALA A 445 -4.15 -3.60 4.90
C ALA A 445 -5.25 -4.62 4.57
N PRO A 446 -6.48 -4.44 5.09
CA PRO A 446 -7.56 -5.33 4.75
C PRO A 446 -7.88 -5.23 3.26
N LYS A 447 -8.31 -6.35 2.71
CA LYS A 447 -8.90 -6.43 1.39
C LYS A 447 -10.32 -5.89 1.52
N ASN A 448 -10.68 -4.91 0.69
CA ASN A 448 -12.08 -4.59 0.48
C ASN A 448 -12.73 -5.84 -0.12
N VAL A 449 -13.74 -6.36 0.57
CA VAL A 449 -14.37 -7.65 0.33
C VAL A 449 -15.86 -7.49 0.03
N SER A 450 -16.26 -6.30 -0.46
CA SER A 450 -17.63 -6.04 -0.89
C SER A 450 -18.11 -7.21 -1.74
N ALA A 451 -19.39 -7.55 -1.63
CA ALA A 451 -19.91 -8.77 -2.25
C ALA A 451 -19.92 -8.76 -3.79
N GLY A 452 -19.42 -7.68 -4.42
CA GLY A 452 -19.36 -7.47 -5.86
C GLY A 452 -18.07 -7.90 -6.55
N THR A 453 -16.97 -8.17 -5.83
CA THR A 453 -15.74 -8.59 -6.51
C THR A 453 -15.89 -9.99 -7.09
N SER A 454 -15.85 -10.11 -8.42
CA SER A 454 -16.10 -11.36 -9.14
C SER A 454 -15.12 -12.48 -8.77
N ALA A 455 -13.87 -12.13 -8.47
CA ALA A 455 -12.96 -12.98 -7.72
C ALA A 455 -11.89 -12.17 -6.96
N ILE A 456 -11.47 -12.66 -5.80
CA ILE A 456 -10.41 -12.05 -4.97
C ILE A 456 -9.37 -13.07 -4.53
N LEU A 457 -8.14 -12.58 -4.40
CA LEU A 457 -7.03 -13.27 -3.77
C LEU A 457 -6.59 -12.47 -2.54
N TYR A 458 -6.42 -13.16 -1.42
CA TYR A 458 -6.05 -12.52 -0.16
C TYR A 458 -5.20 -13.46 0.69
N THR A 459 -4.55 -12.91 1.69
CA THR A 459 -3.94 -13.70 2.76
C THR A 459 -4.82 -13.67 4.00
N THR A 460 -4.58 -14.63 4.89
CA THR A 460 -5.25 -14.75 6.18
C THR A 460 -4.23 -14.69 7.31
N ILE A 461 -4.59 -14.04 8.41
CA ILE A 461 -3.82 -14.01 9.65
C ILE A 461 -4.50 -14.92 10.67
N GLU A 462 -3.72 -15.68 11.44
CA GLU A 462 -4.25 -16.52 12.53
C GLU A 462 -4.99 -15.64 13.55
N ASP A 463 -6.14 -16.10 14.03
CA ASP A 463 -7.03 -15.37 14.95
C ASP A 463 -7.61 -14.04 14.44
N SER A 464 -7.49 -13.74 13.13
CA SER A 464 -8.21 -12.65 12.48
C SER A 464 -9.36 -13.17 11.61
N ASN A 465 -10.49 -12.49 11.60
CA ASN A 465 -11.60 -12.74 10.69
C ASN A 465 -11.51 -11.91 9.38
N LYS A 466 -10.49 -11.05 9.26
CA LYS A 466 -10.28 -10.19 8.09
C LYS A 466 -9.52 -10.93 6.98
N LYS A 467 -9.67 -10.42 5.77
CA LYS A 467 -8.92 -10.81 4.57
C LYS A 467 -7.94 -9.70 4.25
N PHE A 468 -6.72 -10.00 3.84
CA PHE A 468 -5.67 -8.99 3.69
C PHE A 468 -5.19 -8.84 2.24
N ALA A 469 -5.12 -7.59 1.80
CA ALA A 469 -4.55 -7.19 0.52
C ALA A 469 -3.04 -6.98 0.62
N ILE A 470 -2.57 -6.48 1.77
CA ILE A 470 -1.16 -6.45 2.14
C ILE A 470 -1.08 -7.08 3.53
N GLN A 471 -0.17 -8.02 3.71
CA GLN A 471 0.12 -8.61 5.01
C GLN A 471 1.58 -8.36 5.38
N GLY A 472 1.77 -7.75 6.54
CA GLY A 472 3.05 -7.65 7.22
C GLY A 472 3.36 -8.95 7.96
N LYS A 473 4.63 -9.35 7.91
CA LYS A 473 5.15 -10.48 8.68
C LYS A 473 6.46 -10.09 9.34
N ALA A 474 6.78 -10.70 10.48
CA ALA A 474 8.05 -10.47 11.14
C ALA A 474 9.22 -10.84 10.20
N ALA A 475 10.24 -9.99 10.05
CA ALA A 475 11.38 -10.30 9.20
C ALA A 475 12.10 -11.62 9.56
N SER A 476 12.02 -12.04 10.82
CA SER A 476 12.58 -13.28 11.32
C SER A 476 11.75 -14.53 11.00
N SER A 477 10.51 -14.40 10.52
CA SER A 477 9.65 -15.54 10.21
C SER A 477 9.96 -16.16 8.85
N ILE A 478 10.55 -15.41 7.91
CA ILE A 478 10.87 -15.96 6.57
C ILE A 478 11.99 -17.00 6.62
N ASN A 479 11.67 -18.23 6.24
CA ASN A 479 12.60 -19.35 6.15
C ASN A 479 12.05 -20.44 5.20
N THR A 480 12.80 -21.53 4.97
CA THR A 480 12.42 -22.57 3.99
C THR A 480 11.21 -23.42 4.37
N ASP A 481 10.83 -23.42 5.65
CA ASP A 481 9.65 -24.14 6.16
C ASP A 481 8.45 -23.20 6.36
N GLU A 482 8.56 -21.92 5.93
CA GLU A 482 7.47 -20.96 5.98
C GLU A 482 6.31 -21.37 5.05
N VAL A 483 5.08 -21.20 5.55
CA VAL A 483 3.83 -21.47 4.83
C VAL A 483 2.98 -20.20 4.86
N ILE A 484 2.63 -19.72 3.67
CA ILE A 484 1.74 -18.56 3.50
C ILE A 484 0.39 -19.09 2.99
N ASN A 485 -0.67 -18.91 3.77
CA ASN A 485 -2.01 -19.27 3.35
C ASN A 485 -2.57 -18.21 2.38
N LEU A 486 -3.06 -18.68 1.24
CA LEU A 486 -3.78 -17.87 0.26
C LEU A 486 -5.24 -18.29 0.24
N GLY A 487 -6.12 -17.33 0.51
CA GLY A 487 -7.55 -17.47 0.29
C GLY A 487 -7.95 -17.01 -1.10
N PHE A 488 -8.87 -17.74 -1.71
CA PHE A 488 -9.46 -17.43 -3.00
C PHE A 488 -10.99 -17.45 -2.87
N LYS A 489 -11.67 -16.39 -3.31
CA LYS A 489 -13.14 -16.32 -3.38
C LYS A 489 -13.54 -15.95 -4.81
N THR A 490 -14.58 -16.57 -5.34
CA THR A 490 -15.19 -16.17 -6.62
C THR A 490 -16.70 -16.35 -6.62
N SER A 491 -17.40 -15.40 -7.23
CA SER A 491 -18.85 -15.44 -7.48
C SER A 491 -19.20 -15.73 -8.95
N ILE A 492 -18.20 -15.99 -9.80
CA ILE A 492 -18.41 -16.23 -11.23
C ILE A 492 -18.98 -17.64 -11.45
N ASP A 493 -20.21 -17.72 -11.97
CA ASP A 493 -20.98 -18.96 -12.14
C ASP A 493 -20.86 -19.59 -13.55
N VAL A 494 -19.94 -19.08 -14.37
CA VAL A 494 -19.58 -19.62 -15.69
C VAL A 494 -18.18 -20.23 -15.69
N PRO A 495 -17.88 -21.24 -16.54
CA PRO A 495 -16.54 -21.80 -16.66
C PRO A 495 -15.50 -20.71 -16.92
N THR A 496 -14.59 -20.53 -15.96
CA THR A 496 -13.59 -19.45 -15.95
C THR A 496 -12.22 -20.05 -15.66
N LEU A 497 -11.22 -19.63 -16.43
CA LEU A 497 -9.83 -20.02 -16.21
C LEU A 497 -9.12 -18.92 -15.41
N TYR A 498 -8.70 -19.27 -14.19
CA TYR A 498 -7.92 -18.40 -13.33
C TYR A 498 -6.43 -18.71 -13.45
N THR A 499 -5.60 -17.69 -13.26
CA THR A 499 -4.14 -17.80 -13.27
C THR A 499 -3.56 -17.14 -12.02
N LEU A 500 -2.75 -17.89 -11.25
CA LEU A 500 -1.92 -17.36 -10.17
C LEU A 500 -0.48 -17.19 -10.66
N SER A 501 0.11 -16.02 -10.42
CA SER A 501 1.49 -15.72 -10.83
C SER A 501 2.25 -14.86 -9.82
N VAL A 502 3.58 -14.99 -9.81
CA VAL A 502 4.46 -14.11 -9.02
C VAL A 502 4.70 -12.84 -9.83
N ALA A 503 4.00 -11.77 -9.48
CA ALA A 503 4.06 -10.50 -10.19
C ALA A 503 5.41 -9.80 -9.98
N LYS A 504 5.91 -9.86 -8.75
CA LYS A 504 7.14 -9.22 -8.30
C LYS A 504 7.66 -9.93 -7.06
N LYS A 505 8.98 -9.92 -6.89
CA LYS A 505 9.63 -10.33 -5.65
C LYS A 505 10.84 -9.45 -5.34
N GLU A 506 11.05 -9.18 -4.07
CA GLU A 506 12.18 -8.42 -3.53
C GLU A 506 12.81 -9.16 -2.35
N GLY A 507 14.06 -8.81 -2.02
CA GLY A 507 14.77 -9.36 -0.88
C GLY A 507 15.55 -10.65 -1.18
N GLY A 508 16.62 -10.85 -0.41
CA GLY A 508 17.59 -11.92 -0.66
C GLY A 508 17.03 -13.33 -0.49
N PHE A 509 16.06 -13.54 0.41
CA PHE A 509 15.49 -14.87 0.59
C PHE A 509 14.60 -15.26 -0.60
N LEU A 510 13.66 -14.39 -1.01
CA LEU A 510 12.73 -14.67 -2.12
C LEU A 510 13.42 -14.72 -3.49
N THR A 511 14.54 -14.00 -3.63
CA THR A 511 15.35 -14.05 -4.85
C THR A 511 16.13 -15.36 -4.97
N ASN A 512 16.57 -15.94 -3.85
CA ASN A 512 17.46 -17.12 -3.84
C ASN A 512 16.74 -18.45 -3.60
N ASN A 513 15.47 -18.45 -3.19
CA ASN A 513 14.69 -19.66 -2.96
C ASN A 513 13.54 -19.77 -3.98
N PRO A 514 13.25 -20.98 -4.49
CA PRO A 514 12.08 -21.21 -5.32
C PRO A 514 10.80 -21.01 -4.51
N ILE A 515 9.78 -20.53 -5.19
CA ILE A 515 8.44 -20.26 -4.67
C ILE A 515 7.50 -21.30 -5.28
N TYR A 516 6.92 -22.14 -4.45
CA TYR A 516 5.96 -23.15 -4.87
C TYR A 516 4.56 -22.78 -4.41
N LEU A 517 3.57 -23.11 -5.23
CA LEU A 517 2.16 -23.14 -4.87
C LEU A 517 1.74 -24.58 -4.61
N LYS A 518 1.16 -24.85 -3.46
CA LYS A 518 0.52 -26.12 -3.13
C LYS A 518 -0.98 -25.93 -3.23
N ASP A 519 -1.60 -26.59 -4.21
CA ASP A 519 -3.06 -26.72 -4.33
C ASP A 519 -3.51 -27.97 -3.56
N ASN A 520 -4.11 -27.76 -2.39
CA ASN A 520 -4.62 -28.81 -1.51
C ASN A 520 -5.87 -29.53 -2.07
N LEU A 521 -6.59 -28.94 -3.03
CA LEU A 521 -7.73 -29.59 -3.68
C LEU A 521 -7.26 -30.68 -4.63
N THR A 522 -6.24 -30.38 -5.42
CA THR A 522 -5.67 -31.33 -6.40
C THR A 522 -4.46 -32.08 -5.88
N ASN A 523 -3.99 -31.74 -4.68
CA ASN A 523 -2.74 -32.21 -4.08
C ASN A 523 -1.52 -32.00 -5.01
N THR A 524 -1.50 -30.87 -5.72
CA THR A 524 -0.46 -30.51 -6.68
C THR A 524 0.50 -29.50 -6.07
N LEU A 525 1.81 -29.74 -6.24
CA LEU A 525 2.85 -28.76 -5.96
C LEU A 525 3.37 -28.19 -7.29
N HIS A 526 3.24 -26.89 -7.49
CA HIS A 526 3.61 -26.18 -8.71
C HIS A 526 4.70 -25.16 -8.44
N ASP A 527 5.68 -25.03 -9.33
CA ASP A 527 6.77 -24.04 -9.21
C ASP A 527 6.37 -22.71 -9.87
N LEU A 528 5.86 -21.78 -9.07
CA LEU A 528 5.50 -20.42 -9.48
C LEU A 528 6.70 -19.54 -9.87
N THR A 529 7.93 -19.98 -9.58
CA THR A 529 9.13 -19.26 -10.04
C THR A 529 9.40 -19.53 -11.52
N SER A 530 8.98 -20.71 -12.00
CA SER A 530 9.22 -21.16 -13.37
C SER A 530 8.12 -20.73 -14.35
N CYS A 531 6.86 -20.82 -13.92
CA CYS A 531 5.69 -20.51 -14.74
C CYS A 531 4.44 -20.31 -13.88
N ASP A 532 3.43 -19.67 -14.47
CA ASP A 532 2.15 -19.39 -13.82
C ASP A 532 1.34 -20.68 -13.58
N TYR A 533 0.48 -20.67 -12.56
CA TYR A 533 -0.43 -21.78 -12.26
C TYR A 533 -1.84 -21.48 -12.74
N THR A 534 -2.41 -22.36 -13.55
CA THR A 534 -3.78 -22.21 -14.08
C THR A 534 -4.73 -23.21 -13.45
N PHE A 535 -5.95 -22.76 -13.14
CA PHE A 535 -6.96 -23.60 -12.51
C PHE A 535 -8.38 -23.12 -12.81
N THR A 536 -9.35 -24.00 -12.60
CA THR A 536 -10.78 -23.68 -12.56
C THR A 536 -11.30 -23.82 -11.13
N SER A 537 -12.43 -23.18 -10.84
CA SER A 537 -13.09 -23.28 -9.54
C SER A 537 -14.60 -23.26 -9.69
N GLU A 538 -15.29 -23.89 -8.74
CA GLU A 538 -16.70 -23.60 -8.48
C GLU A 538 -16.83 -22.26 -7.74
N VAL A 539 -18.04 -21.68 -7.75
CA VAL A 539 -18.40 -20.51 -6.95
C VAL A 539 -18.22 -20.84 -5.47
N GLY A 540 -17.59 -19.94 -4.73
CA GLY A 540 -17.41 -20.09 -3.29
C GLY A 540 -16.17 -19.40 -2.74
N GLU A 541 -15.89 -19.69 -1.47
CA GLU A 541 -14.74 -19.20 -0.74
C GLU A 541 -13.85 -20.36 -0.28
N PHE A 542 -12.56 -20.29 -0.62
CA PHE A 542 -11.59 -21.37 -0.49
C PHE A 542 -10.37 -20.91 0.30
N ASN A 543 -10.50 -20.82 1.63
CA ASN A 543 -9.45 -20.35 2.54
C ASN A 543 -8.27 -21.31 2.76
N LYS A 544 -8.39 -22.56 2.30
CA LYS A 544 -7.40 -23.62 2.55
C LYS A 544 -6.94 -24.33 1.27
N ARG A 545 -7.34 -23.82 0.11
CA ARG A 545 -6.99 -24.46 -1.17
C ARG A 545 -5.53 -24.21 -1.52
N PHE A 546 -5.02 -23.00 -1.28
CA PHE A 546 -3.71 -22.59 -1.76
C PHE A 546 -2.77 -22.23 -0.61
N GLU A 547 -1.56 -22.77 -0.67
CA GLU A 547 -0.44 -22.43 0.21
C GLU A 547 0.76 -22.05 -0.65
N ILE A 548 1.45 -20.95 -0.34
CA ILE A 548 2.80 -20.71 -0.85
C ILE A 548 3.81 -21.32 0.12
N VAL A 549 4.74 -22.11 -0.41
CA VAL A 549 5.81 -22.77 0.34
C VAL A 549 7.15 -22.61 -0.38
N PHE A 550 8.25 -22.69 0.37
CA PHE A 550 9.61 -22.48 -0.15
C PHE A 550 10.46 -23.75 -0.22
N SER A 551 9.84 -24.91 0.02
CA SER A 551 10.49 -26.21 -0.15
C SER A 551 9.60 -27.14 -0.96
N ASN A 552 10.23 -27.96 -1.80
CA ASN A 552 9.55 -28.96 -2.62
C ASN A 552 9.25 -30.25 -1.85
N LYS A 553 9.19 -30.20 -0.52
CA LYS A 553 8.84 -31.33 0.34
C LYS A 553 7.32 -31.60 0.27
N ALA A 554 6.76 -31.73 -0.94
CA ALA A 554 5.44 -32.31 -1.12
C ALA A 554 5.59 -33.83 -1.25
N LEU A 555 4.79 -34.57 -0.48
CA LEU A 555 4.68 -36.05 -0.44
C LEU A 555 5.71 -36.80 0.43
N ALA A 556 5.69 -36.56 1.74
CA ALA A 556 5.82 -37.70 2.66
C ALA A 556 4.42 -37.98 3.21
N THR A 557 3.74 -38.98 2.66
CA THR A 557 2.45 -39.49 3.11
C THR A 557 2.57 -40.11 4.50
N ASP A 558 2.86 -39.38 5.58
CA ASP A 558 3.03 -39.94 6.94
C ASP A 558 3.94 -41.19 7.06
N ASP A 559 4.63 -41.59 6.01
CA ASP A 559 5.81 -42.41 6.05
C ASP A 559 6.92 -41.41 6.33
N PHE A 560 7.11 -41.17 7.63
CA PHE A 560 8.44 -40.95 8.15
C PHE A 560 9.31 -42.10 7.63
N ASN A 561 9.85 -41.96 6.42
CA ASN A 561 11.14 -42.53 6.06
C ASN A 561 12.16 -41.78 6.92
N LEU A 562 12.15 -42.14 8.20
CA LEU A 562 13.29 -42.00 9.07
C LEU A 562 14.35 -42.86 8.44
N ASP A 563 15.15 -42.18 7.65
CA ASP A 563 16.52 -42.50 7.31
C ASP A 563 17.08 -43.53 8.32
N ASP A 564 17.67 -44.61 7.82
CA ASP A 564 18.11 -45.78 8.61
C ASP A 564 19.11 -45.39 9.75
N SER A 565 19.54 -44.12 9.73
CA SER A 565 20.35 -43.37 10.68
C SER A 565 19.61 -42.88 11.96
N ALA A 566 18.29 -42.71 11.97
CA ALA A 566 17.56 -42.02 13.04
C ALA A 566 17.39 -42.82 14.33
N LEU A 567 17.44 -44.15 14.24
CA LEU A 567 17.46 -45.06 15.39
C LEU A 567 18.39 -46.23 15.09
N LYS A 568 19.47 -46.38 15.87
CA LYS A 568 20.37 -47.54 15.82
C LYS A 568 20.05 -48.48 16.97
N ILE A 569 19.88 -49.76 16.65
CA ILE A 569 19.69 -50.84 17.62
C ILE A 569 20.93 -51.74 17.54
N SER A 570 21.62 -51.92 18.67
CA SER A 570 22.83 -52.75 18.73
C SER A 570 22.85 -53.59 20.01
N GLN A 571 23.18 -54.87 19.89
CA GLN A 571 23.45 -55.72 21.03
C GLN A 571 24.86 -55.47 21.58
N ILE A 572 24.99 -55.38 22.90
CA ILE A 572 26.24 -55.04 23.60
C ILE A 572 26.67 -56.13 24.60
N GLY A 573 25.81 -57.12 24.83
CA GLY A 573 26.11 -58.34 25.58
C GLY A 573 25.00 -59.37 25.40
N ASP A 574 25.06 -60.49 26.12
CA ASP A 574 24.15 -61.65 25.92
C ASP A 574 22.66 -61.32 26.07
N SER A 575 22.32 -60.26 26.81
CA SER A 575 20.93 -59.80 26.96
C SER A 575 20.79 -58.27 26.98
N GLN A 576 21.84 -57.51 26.64
CA GLN A 576 21.79 -56.05 26.65
C GLN A 576 21.67 -55.49 25.24
N VAL A 577 20.64 -54.68 25.02
CA VAL A 577 20.38 -54.00 23.74
C VAL A 577 20.37 -52.49 23.96
N ARG A 578 21.17 -51.80 23.16
CA ARG A 578 21.24 -50.34 23.10
C ARG A 578 20.38 -49.81 21.97
N PHE A 579 19.65 -48.75 22.28
CA PHE A 579 18.86 -47.94 21.36
C PHE A 579 19.46 -46.53 21.34
N LYS A 580 19.86 -46.04 20.17
CA LYS A 580 20.44 -44.71 20.00
C LYS A 580 19.66 -43.93 18.97
N ALA A 581 19.01 -42.86 19.40
CA ALA A 581 18.31 -41.90 18.56
C ALA A 581 19.27 -40.82 18.02
N SER A 582 18.83 -40.05 17.03
CA SER A 582 19.53 -38.84 16.55
C SER A 582 19.85 -37.87 17.71
N SER A 583 20.98 -37.14 17.60
CA SER A 583 21.55 -36.33 18.69
C SER A 583 20.64 -35.25 19.26
N ASN A 584 19.60 -34.82 18.54
CA ASN A 584 18.65 -33.78 18.94
C ASN A 584 17.34 -34.33 19.55
N LEU A 585 17.19 -35.66 19.71
CA LEU A 585 15.95 -36.27 20.21
C LEU A 585 16.24 -37.22 21.39
N THR A 586 15.33 -37.28 22.37
CA THR A 586 15.40 -38.25 23.47
C THR A 586 14.34 -39.34 23.31
N ILE A 587 14.68 -40.55 23.73
CA ILE A 587 13.80 -41.71 23.75
C ILE A 587 12.84 -41.54 24.92
N LYS A 588 11.52 -41.58 24.67
CA LYS A 588 10.48 -41.56 25.70
C LYS A 588 10.04 -42.96 26.08
N THR A 589 9.78 -43.81 25.10
CA THR A 589 9.37 -45.20 25.35
C THR A 589 9.94 -46.16 24.31
N VAL A 590 10.23 -47.40 24.70
CA VAL A 590 10.58 -48.51 23.82
C VAL A 590 9.63 -49.68 24.10
N SER A 591 8.81 -50.04 23.11
CA SER A 591 7.96 -51.24 23.14
C SER A 591 8.55 -52.30 22.23
N ILE A 592 8.70 -53.53 22.73
CA ILE A 592 9.31 -54.62 21.96
C ILE A 592 8.30 -55.73 21.77
N PHE A 593 8.20 -56.25 20.54
CA PHE A 593 7.26 -57.28 20.11
C PHE A 593 8.01 -58.46 19.50
N ASP A 594 7.46 -59.66 19.68
CA ASP A 594 7.86 -60.83 18.87
C ASP A 594 7.26 -60.77 17.45
N LEU A 595 7.65 -61.71 16.58
CA LEU A 595 7.17 -61.78 15.20
C LEU A 595 5.67 -62.11 15.07
N LEU A 596 5.03 -62.55 16.15
CA LEU A 596 3.59 -62.80 16.20
C LEU A 596 2.83 -61.56 16.70
N GLY A 597 3.51 -60.43 16.91
CA GLY A 597 2.92 -59.17 17.35
C GLY A 597 2.63 -59.09 18.85
N ARG A 598 3.06 -60.08 19.65
CA ARG A 598 2.87 -60.05 21.10
C ARG A 598 3.93 -59.17 21.76
N GLN A 599 3.49 -58.22 22.58
CA GLN A 599 4.37 -57.31 23.29
C GLN A 599 5.14 -58.03 24.41
N LEU A 600 6.47 -58.01 24.33
CA LEU A 600 7.38 -58.61 25.31
C LEU A 600 7.84 -57.58 26.37
N TYR A 601 7.99 -56.32 25.97
CA TYR A 601 8.47 -55.24 26.84
C TYR A 601 7.77 -53.90 26.60
N ALA A 602 7.69 -53.11 27.66
CA ALA A 602 7.33 -51.69 27.65
C ALA A 602 8.33 -50.97 28.57
N LEU A 603 9.18 -50.13 27.98
CA LEU A 603 10.31 -49.50 28.66
C LEU A 603 10.20 -47.99 28.50
N SER A 604 10.67 -47.24 29.50
CA SER A 604 10.76 -45.78 29.45
C SER A 604 12.21 -45.34 29.25
N GLY A 605 12.41 -44.20 28.59
CA GLY A 605 13.70 -43.53 28.46
C GLY A 605 13.59 -42.04 28.78
N SER A 606 14.75 -41.40 28.90
CA SER A 606 14.86 -39.94 29.03
C SER A 606 16.03 -39.34 28.25
N HIS A 607 16.92 -40.18 27.69
CA HIS A 607 18.12 -39.76 26.98
C HIS A 607 18.07 -40.14 25.50
N ASN A 608 19.02 -39.62 24.71
CA ASN A 608 19.16 -39.96 23.29
C ASN A 608 19.78 -41.35 23.06
N GLU A 609 20.37 -41.95 24.10
CA GLU A 609 20.91 -43.31 24.07
C GLU A 609 20.47 -44.04 25.34
N GLU A 610 19.83 -45.20 25.17
CA GLU A 610 19.28 -46.01 26.26
C GLU A 610 19.71 -47.47 26.07
N THR A 611 20.12 -48.14 27.16
CA THR A 611 20.50 -49.56 27.12
C THR A 611 19.65 -50.35 28.11
N TYR A 612 19.01 -51.42 27.64
CA TYR A 612 18.11 -52.22 28.44
C TYR A 612 18.58 -53.68 28.49
N ASN A 613 18.36 -54.32 29.65
CA ASN A 613 18.55 -55.76 29.82
C ASN A 613 17.25 -56.51 29.50
N LEU A 614 17.30 -57.41 28.52
CA LEU A 614 16.13 -58.01 27.87
C LEU A 614 16.20 -59.55 27.83
N PRO A 615 16.26 -60.27 28.97
CA PRO A 615 16.46 -61.73 29.01
C PRO A 615 15.33 -62.59 28.41
N LYS A 616 14.11 -62.04 28.26
CA LYS A 616 12.95 -62.69 27.59
C LYS A 616 13.03 -62.64 26.06
N LEU A 617 13.97 -61.89 25.49
CA LEU A 617 14.18 -61.85 24.03
C LEU A 617 14.98 -63.09 23.62
N LYS A 618 14.25 -64.18 23.31
CA LYS A 618 14.82 -65.47 22.91
C LYS A 618 14.98 -65.63 21.39
N ASN A 619 14.36 -64.75 20.60
CA ASN A 619 14.38 -64.81 19.15
C ASN A 619 15.53 -63.96 18.59
N ALA A 620 16.19 -64.44 17.54
CA ALA A 620 17.22 -63.69 16.82
C ALA A 620 16.70 -62.38 16.20
N VAL A 621 15.39 -62.22 16.07
CA VAL A 621 14.73 -61.07 15.46
C VAL A 621 13.56 -60.60 16.32
N PHE A 622 13.42 -59.28 16.46
CA PHE A 622 12.29 -58.62 17.13
C PHE A 622 11.90 -57.32 16.45
N ILE A 623 10.73 -56.79 16.80
CA ILE A 623 10.25 -55.48 16.35
C ILE A 623 10.26 -54.53 17.56
N ALA A 624 10.92 -53.38 17.44
CA ALA A 624 10.92 -52.33 18.44
C ALA A 624 10.14 -51.11 17.92
N LYS A 625 9.16 -50.64 18.69
CA LYS A 625 8.47 -49.37 18.50
C LYS A 625 8.95 -48.36 19.54
N VAL A 626 9.62 -47.31 19.10
CA VAL A 626 10.28 -46.31 19.94
C VAL A 626 9.60 -44.95 19.77
N LYS A 627 9.10 -44.36 20.86
CA LYS A 627 8.52 -43.01 20.84
C LYS A 627 9.58 -42.00 21.28
N LEU A 628 9.69 -40.88 20.58
CA LEU A 628 10.67 -39.82 20.84
C LEU A 628 10.04 -38.56 21.47
N SER A 629 10.88 -37.64 21.94
CA SER A 629 10.49 -36.39 22.61
C SER A 629 9.66 -35.43 21.76
N ASN A 630 9.79 -35.48 20.44
CA ASN A 630 8.99 -34.69 19.49
C ASN A 630 7.63 -35.34 19.14
N GLY A 631 7.24 -36.40 19.84
CA GLY A 631 5.98 -37.12 19.61
C GLY A 631 6.03 -38.22 18.55
N SER A 632 7.07 -38.26 17.71
CA SER A 632 7.23 -39.28 16.66
C SER A 632 7.41 -40.69 17.21
N SER A 633 7.00 -41.71 16.44
CA SER A 633 7.18 -43.13 16.76
C SER A 633 7.92 -43.86 15.64
N ILE A 634 9.03 -44.52 15.97
CA ILE A 634 9.88 -45.27 15.03
C ILE A 634 9.66 -46.75 15.23
N THR A 635 9.33 -47.51 14.18
CA THR A 635 9.27 -48.98 14.25
C THR A 635 10.46 -49.58 13.50
N LYS A 636 11.31 -50.35 14.18
CA LYS A 636 12.52 -50.93 13.60
C LYS A 636 12.71 -52.40 13.98
N LYS A 637 13.17 -53.20 13.02
CA LYS A 637 13.58 -54.58 13.24
C LYS A 637 14.94 -54.61 13.94
N GLY A 638 14.99 -55.23 15.11
CA GLY A 638 16.25 -55.54 15.80
C GLY A 638 16.66 -56.97 15.52
N ILE A 639 17.98 -57.20 15.38
CA ILE A 639 18.56 -58.53 15.21
C ILE A 639 19.58 -58.75 16.33
N LEU A 640 19.38 -59.80 17.11
CA LEU A 640 20.39 -60.29 18.05
C LEU A 640 21.41 -61.12 17.27
N LYS A 641 22.69 -60.84 17.47
CA LYS A 641 23.79 -61.56 16.81
C LYS A 641 24.26 -62.75 17.65
#